data_AF-A0A838Z5X9-F1
#
_entry.id   AF-A0A838Z5X9-F1
#
_cell.length_a   1.000
_cell.length_b   1.000
_cell.length_c   1.000
_cell.angle_alpha   90.00
_cell.angle_beta   90.00
_cell.angle_gamma   90.00
#
_symmetry.space_group_name_H-M   'P 1'
#
loop_
_entity.id
_entity.type
_entity.pdbx_description
1 polymer ?
#
loop_
_entity_poly.entity_id
_entity_poly.type
_entity_poly.pdbx_seq_one_letter_code
_entity_poly.pdbx_strand_id
1 'polypeptide(L)'
;MNYLPSEIKTVSAEGIRNVQIETITGGIELMGSDEDQIRIEIYASKRLFINFFRKESVTSAELGYELVNISQQNDYLRIAAHNNGFWRWDWLSFFQVSFRIFLPKNINAIMTTTVGDIALNNLIGKQTLRTAVGDVKIANSIGEIQGKASAGNIKIGNCDIKADLSTSGGNVLIQNSKGEINSNTSGGNFRLENFSGKLYTKTSGGNIKAFNISGEFKTFTFGGNIRLENMRGNISASTKGGNINIQATAINEYLWLETSGGNIKAQLPLSQGLQIEADGSNVRAPDLPNFQGNRRSGFILGSVNGGGASVKLKSFGGNVRIYAPKAELFPNVEDELKKKQYSWVDRMNVEKAPDASSRASVNETPTPIADTPRPHYRERNNSFRTSFKNAINRLNPQFVFYTLLFALFLIYGLNSILYFSLELLNPTSLEAEQNKAVFLANLTTGFSCFISLMIFILFIERFLMKNWSKYIILIVFTYCTLTLVRLFQKALYLVENDGGKYWTHYWRIMSVKYNETSISNHSTLYILIPMIAVCIIFYNWQRSKDLDRKISEQEYQLLNLEKLKTKAQLNALEARINPHFLYNSLNSITGLIHEDPDKAEDMTIQLSKLFRATTGRSDKSYHTIAEELDIVKSYLSIEQMRFGDRLKYSIHLESGLENIKIPRFLLQPIVENAIKHGISKITEHGIIDVRITKENNLVAFQIHDNGPAFKEDLSGGYGLRSISDKLQLIYGNDAHLQIENNDYKSIIIKVPVETLDKMSV
;
A
#
# COMPACT_ATOMS: atom_id res chain seq x y z
N MET A 1 11.91 -10.53 -15.45
CA MET A 1 10.72 -11.14 -16.12
C MET A 1 11.17 -12.37 -16.91
N ASN A 2 10.60 -13.57 -16.70
CA ASN A 2 11.16 -14.84 -17.21
C ASN A 2 10.42 -15.44 -18.44
N TYR A 3 9.73 -14.63 -19.24
CA TYR A 3 8.98 -15.07 -20.41
C TYR A 3 9.38 -14.25 -21.63
N LEU A 4 9.02 -14.66 -22.83
CA LEU A 4 9.18 -13.84 -24.03
C LEU A 4 8.20 -12.64 -24.00
N PRO A 5 8.60 -11.46 -24.49
CA PRO A 5 7.71 -10.31 -24.57
C PRO A 5 6.53 -10.60 -25.49
N SER A 6 5.34 -10.17 -25.09
CA SER A 6 4.12 -10.30 -25.90
C SER A 6 4.16 -9.38 -27.12
N GLU A 7 4.81 -8.22 -26.99
CA GLU A 7 5.02 -7.25 -28.05
C GLU A 7 6.31 -6.47 -27.80
N ILE A 8 7.03 -6.12 -28.86
CA ILE A 8 8.20 -5.24 -28.80
C ILE A 8 7.93 -4.03 -29.71
N LYS A 9 8.08 -2.82 -29.17
CA LYS A 9 7.98 -1.56 -29.92
C LYS A 9 9.27 -0.79 -29.82
N THR A 10 9.64 -0.11 -30.90
CA THR A 10 10.82 0.76 -30.95
C THR A 10 10.40 2.19 -31.28
N VAL A 11 11.02 3.16 -30.60
CA VAL A 11 10.79 4.60 -30.80
C VAL A 11 12.16 5.28 -30.92
N SER A 12 12.29 6.26 -31.83
CA SER A 12 13.53 7.04 -31.92
C SER A 12 13.78 7.79 -30.61
N ALA A 13 15.01 7.73 -30.09
CA ALA A 13 15.37 8.45 -28.87
C ALA A 13 15.65 9.95 -29.11
N GLU A 14 15.73 10.38 -30.38
CA GLU A 14 16.13 11.72 -30.75
C GLU A 14 15.16 12.78 -30.20
N GLY A 15 15.70 13.73 -29.43
CA GLY A 15 14.94 14.81 -28.80
C GLY A 15 14.21 14.46 -27.50
N ILE A 16 14.12 13.18 -27.12
CA ILE A 16 13.40 12.75 -25.90
C ILE A 16 14.28 12.98 -24.66
N ARG A 17 13.75 13.71 -23.68
CA ARG A 17 14.41 13.99 -22.39
C ARG A 17 13.62 13.52 -21.18
N ASN A 18 12.31 13.32 -21.36
CA ASN A 18 11.38 13.00 -20.28
C ASN A 18 10.51 11.79 -20.68
N VAL A 19 10.41 10.81 -19.80
CA VAL A 19 9.63 9.59 -20.01
C VAL A 19 8.64 9.40 -18.86
N GLN A 20 7.37 9.12 -19.18
CA GLN A 20 6.34 8.79 -18.19
C GLN A 20 5.75 7.42 -18.49
N ILE A 21 5.80 6.54 -17.50
CA ILE A 21 5.34 5.16 -17.61
C ILE A 21 4.31 4.89 -16.53
N GLU A 22 3.13 4.44 -16.95
CA GLU A 22 1.98 4.20 -16.06
C GLU A 22 1.41 2.80 -16.32
N THR A 23 1.26 2.01 -15.26
CA THR A 23 0.51 0.74 -15.30
C THR A 23 -0.34 0.59 -14.03
N ILE A 24 -1.44 -0.15 -14.14
CA ILE A 24 -2.30 -0.44 -12.97
C ILE A 24 -1.82 -1.73 -12.31
N THR A 25 -1.62 -2.80 -13.09
CA THR A 25 -1.13 -4.08 -12.58
C THR A 25 0.00 -4.60 -13.47
N GLY A 26 1.18 -4.82 -12.89
CA GLY A 26 2.39 -5.20 -13.58
C GLY A 26 3.61 -4.41 -13.12
N GLY A 27 4.78 -5.00 -13.33
CA GLY A 27 6.06 -4.39 -12.97
C GLY A 27 6.57 -3.44 -14.04
N ILE A 28 7.41 -2.49 -13.65
CA ILE A 28 8.10 -1.58 -14.56
C ILE A 28 9.61 -1.76 -14.35
N GLU A 29 10.34 -2.13 -15.40
CA GLU A 29 11.79 -2.22 -15.40
C GLU A 29 12.36 -1.22 -16.41
N LEU A 30 13.13 -0.24 -15.95
CA LEU A 30 13.89 0.69 -16.79
C LEU A 30 15.37 0.35 -16.78
N MET A 31 15.96 0.26 -17.96
CA MET A 31 17.37 0.01 -18.16
C MET A 31 17.99 1.09 -19.03
N GLY A 32 18.97 1.81 -18.46
CA GLY A 32 19.81 2.73 -19.23
C GLY A 32 20.76 1.96 -20.15
N SER A 33 20.72 2.27 -21.43
CA SER A 33 21.56 1.67 -22.48
C SER A 33 22.23 2.76 -23.32
N ASP A 34 23.24 2.38 -24.10
CA ASP A 34 23.90 3.26 -25.07
C ASP A 34 23.27 3.14 -26.48
N GLU A 35 22.05 2.61 -26.57
CA GLU A 35 21.31 2.46 -27.83
C GLU A 35 20.64 3.79 -28.22
N ASP A 36 20.66 4.12 -29.52
CA ASP A 36 20.02 5.32 -30.08
C ASP A 36 18.49 5.18 -30.27
N GLN A 37 17.93 4.01 -29.93
CA GLN A 37 16.50 3.74 -29.98
C GLN A 37 15.99 3.31 -28.61
N ILE A 38 14.77 3.75 -28.28
CA ILE A 38 14.06 3.30 -27.09
C ILE A 38 13.32 2.00 -27.44
N ARG A 39 13.75 0.88 -26.84
CA ARG A 39 13.09 -0.42 -26.98
C ARG A 39 12.12 -0.64 -25.82
N ILE A 40 10.85 -0.86 -26.14
CA ILE A 40 9.76 -1.09 -25.20
C ILE A 40 9.28 -2.53 -25.36
N GLU A 41 9.58 -3.36 -24.37
CA GLU A 41 9.09 -4.74 -24.28
C GLU A 41 7.84 -4.78 -23.39
N ILE A 42 6.74 -5.25 -23.95
CA ILE A 42 5.43 -5.32 -23.30
C ILE A 42 5.13 -6.77 -22.96
N TYR A 43 4.84 -7.04 -21.69
CA TYR A 43 4.48 -8.36 -21.18
C TYR A 43 3.05 -8.32 -20.67
N ALA A 44 2.11 -8.92 -21.41
CA ALA A 44 0.71 -8.96 -21.02
C ALA A 44 0.27 -10.38 -20.67
N SER A 45 -0.56 -10.51 -19.64
CA SER A 45 -1.24 -11.77 -19.30
C SER A 45 -2.67 -11.50 -18.84
N LYS A 46 -3.61 -12.37 -19.21
CA LYS A 46 -5.00 -12.32 -18.74
C LYS A 46 -5.09 -13.11 -17.43
N ARG A 47 -5.70 -12.53 -16.40
CA ARG A 47 -5.94 -13.20 -15.10
C ARG A 47 -7.44 -13.25 -14.82
N LEU A 48 -7.95 -14.40 -14.40
CA LEU A 48 -9.32 -14.56 -13.90
C LEU A 48 -9.38 -14.37 -12.36
N PHE A 49 -10.42 -13.68 -11.88
CA PHE A 49 -10.65 -13.32 -10.47
C PHE A 49 -10.77 -14.54 -9.53
N ILE A 50 -11.12 -15.72 -10.07
CA ILE A 50 -11.46 -16.92 -9.30
C ILE A 50 -10.26 -17.89 -9.18
N ASN A 51 -9.22 -17.75 -10.01
CA ASN A 51 -8.07 -18.66 -10.04
C ASN A 51 -6.75 -17.87 -10.02
N PHE A 52 -6.25 -17.56 -8.83
CA PHE A 52 -4.98 -16.83 -8.62
C PHE A 52 -3.74 -17.56 -9.21
N PHE A 53 -3.85 -18.83 -9.61
CA PHE A 53 -2.72 -19.70 -9.95
C PHE A 53 -2.63 -20.17 -11.42
N ARG A 54 -3.62 -19.89 -12.29
CA ARG A 54 -3.55 -20.30 -13.70
C ARG A 54 -3.18 -19.11 -14.58
N LYS A 55 -2.00 -19.18 -15.19
CA LYS A 55 -1.41 -18.13 -16.04
C LYS A 55 -1.63 -18.51 -17.51
N GLU A 56 -2.50 -17.80 -18.21
CA GLU A 56 -2.61 -17.91 -19.67
C GLU A 56 -1.78 -16.81 -20.31
N SER A 57 -0.78 -17.21 -21.11
CA SER A 57 0.02 -16.30 -21.93
C SER A 57 -0.80 -15.84 -23.11
N VAL A 58 -0.99 -14.51 -23.23
CA VAL A 58 -1.77 -13.89 -24.31
C VAL A 58 -0.82 -13.62 -25.47
N THR A 59 -1.13 -14.16 -26.65
CA THR A 59 -0.41 -13.92 -27.91
C THR A 59 -0.69 -12.53 -28.46
N SER A 60 0.23 -11.99 -29.26
CA SER A 60 0.12 -10.67 -29.92
C SER A 60 -1.17 -10.45 -30.72
N ALA A 61 -1.83 -11.52 -31.19
CA ALA A 61 -3.12 -11.46 -31.89
C ALA A 61 -4.33 -11.13 -30.99
N GLU A 62 -4.25 -11.34 -29.67
CA GLU A 62 -5.31 -11.05 -28.69
C GLU A 62 -5.10 -9.72 -27.94
N LEU A 63 -3.87 -9.19 -27.98
CA LEU A 63 -3.54 -7.81 -27.62
C LEU A 63 -4.13 -6.88 -28.69
N GLY A 64 -5.44 -6.66 -28.65
CA GLY A 64 -6.06 -5.61 -29.44
C GLY A 64 -5.33 -4.28 -29.21
N TYR A 65 -5.13 -3.51 -30.28
CA TYR A 65 -4.43 -2.22 -30.37
C TYR A 65 -4.78 -1.13 -29.33
N GLU A 66 -5.64 -1.41 -28.34
CA GLU A 66 -6.20 -0.46 -27.37
C GLU A 66 -5.68 -0.60 -25.93
N LEU A 67 -4.88 -1.63 -25.58
CA LEU A 67 -4.44 -1.83 -24.18
C LEU A 67 -3.26 -0.96 -23.74
N VAL A 68 -2.34 -0.64 -24.65
CA VAL A 68 -1.14 0.17 -24.36
C VAL A 68 -1.09 1.38 -25.30
N ASN A 69 -1.18 2.57 -24.72
CA ASN A 69 -1.04 3.83 -25.44
C ASN A 69 0.39 4.34 -25.33
N ILE A 70 1.04 4.54 -26.49
CA ILE A 70 2.35 5.17 -26.59
C ILE A 70 2.17 6.46 -27.37
N SER A 71 2.46 7.59 -26.73
CA SER A 71 2.36 8.91 -27.35
C SER A 71 3.66 9.69 -27.14
N GLN A 72 4.20 10.26 -28.20
CA GLN A 72 5.35 11.15 -28.17
C GLN A 72 4.89 12.58 -28.49
N GLN A 73 5.27 13.53 -27.64
CA GLN A 73 5.06 14.97 -27.86
C GLN A 73 6.35 15.69 -27.52
N ASN A 74 7.01 16.28 -28.52
CA ASN A 74 8.28 17.01 -28.36
C ASN A 74 9.34 16.16 -27.64
N ASP A 75 9.75 16.58 -26.44
CA ASP A 75 10.76 15.96 -25.59
C ASP A 75 10.18 14.92 -24.61
N TYR A 76 8.87 14.64 -24.70
CA TYR A 76 8.12 13.81 -23.77
C TYR A 76 7.60 12.53 -24.42
N LEU A 77 7.92 11.38 -23.82
CA LEU A 77 7.38 10.07 -24.20
C LEU A 77 6.48 9.54 -23.09
N ARG A 78 5.22 9.28 -23.40
CA ARG A 78 4.26 8.68 -22.47
C ARG A 78 3.90 7.27 -22.90
N ILE A 79 4.02 6.32 -21.97
CA ILE A 79 3.69 4.91 -22.13
C ILE A 79 2.68 4.55 -21.03
N ALA A 80 1.43 4.27 -21.39
CA ALA A 80 0.37 3.99 -20.43
C ALA A 80 -0.37 2.69 -20.79
N ALA A 81 -0.52 1.79 -19.83
CA ALA A 81 -1.42 0.65 -19.93
C ALA A 81 -2.79 1.01 -19.34
N HIS A 82 -3.85 0.90 -20.14
CA HIS A 82 -5.23 1.07 -19.68
C HIS A 82 -5.92 -0.30 -19.54
N ASN A 83 -6.73 -0.45 -18.49
CA ASN A 83 -7.58 -1.64 -18.34
C ASN A 83 -8.95 -1.36 -19.00
N ASN A 84 -9.25 -2.03 -20.11
CA ASN A 84 -10.53 -1.93 -20.81
C ASN A 84 -11.60 -2.91 -20.30
N GLY A 85 -11.40 -3.55 -19.14
CA GLY A 85 -12.28 -4.61 -18.60
C GLY A 85 -13.71 -4.20 -18.21
N PHE A 86 -14.13 -2.94 -18.39
CA PHE A 86 -15.47 -2.49 -17.97
C PHE A 86 -16.55 -2.63 -19.07
N TRP A 87 -16.17 -2.72 -20.35
CA TRP A 87 -17.12 -2.64 -21.47
C TRP A 87 -17.43 -3.98 -22.17
N ARG A 88 -16.72 -5.06 -21.84
CA ARG A 88 -17.07 -6.42 -22.27
C ARG A 88 -17.56 -7.19 -21.04
N TRP A 89 -18.52 -8.10 -21.20
CA TRP A 89 -19.13 -8.95 -20.16
C TRP A 89 -18.16 -9.90 -19.40
N ASP A 90 -16.87 -9.56 -19.35
CA ASP A 90 -15.72 -10.29 -18.80
C ASP A 90 -15.24 -9.68 -17.46
N TRP A 91 -16.17 -9.22 -16.59
CA TRP A 91 -15.88 -8.55 -15.31
C TRP A 91 -15.05 -9.39 -14.31
N LEU A 92 -14.89 -10.68 -14.61
CA LEU A 92 -14.06 -11.63 -13.87
C LEU A 92 -12.63 -11.72 -14.39
N SER A 93 -12.20 -10.93 -15.38
CA SER A 93 -10.83 -10.97 -15.89
C SER A 93 -10.18 -9.59 -16.01
N PHE A 94 -8.91 -9.50 -15.61
CA PHE A 94 -8.11 -8.29 -15.77
C PHE A 94 -6.78 -8.60 -16.47
N PHE A 95 -6.26 -7.62 -17.21
CA PHE A 95 -4.96 -7.72 -17.86
C PHE A 95 -3.87 -7.21 -16.93
N GLN A 96 -2.86 -8.04 -16.69
CA GLN A 96 -1.61 -7.63 -16.07
C GLN A 96 -0.62 -7.26 -17.17
N VAL A 97 -0.21 -5.99 -17.21
CA VAL A 97 0.72 -5.44 -18.21
C VAL A 97 1.97 -4.92 -17.51
N SER A 98 3.09 -5.58 -17.79
CA SER A 98 4.40 -5.19 -17.29
C SER A 98 5.26 -4.65 -18.43
N PHE A 99 6.13 -3.70 -18.11
CA PHE A 99 7.01 -3.04 -19.08
C PHE A 99 8.46 -3.29 -18.73
N ARG A 100 9.26 -3.63 -19.74
CA ARG A 100 10.73 -3.54 -19.68
C ARG A 100 11.18 -2.59 -20.78
N ILE A 101 11.85 -1.51 -20.42
CA ILE A 101 12.17 -0.42 -21.34
C ILE A 101 13.67 -0.15 -21.30
N PHE A 102 14.29 -0.19 -22.47
CA PHE A 102 15.67 0.19 -22.71
C PHE A 102 15.67 1.59 -23.31
N LEU A 103 16.41 2.51 -22.70
CA LEU A 103 16.45 3.92 -23.12
C LEU A 103 17.83 4.54 -22.84
N PRO A 104 18.17 5.68 -23.47
CA PRO A 104 19.43 6.37 -23.21
C PRO A 104 19.63 6.74 -21.73
N LYS A 105 20.87 6.70 -21.25
CA LYS A 105 21.19 6.93 -19.83
C LYS A 105 20.74 8.31 -19.30
N ASN A 106 20.78 9.35 -20.13
CA ASN A 106 20.53 10.74 -19.72
C ASN A 106 19.06 11.16 -19.93
N ILE A 107 18.14 10.52 -19.23
CA ILE A 107 16.69 10.77 -19.34
C ILE A 107 16.06 10.87 -17.95
N ASN A 108 15.11 11.80 -17.78
CA ASN A 108 14.27 11.87 -16.61
C ASN A 108 13.07 10.92 -16.76
N ALA A 109 12.78 10.10 -15.75
CA ALA A 109 11.67 9.17 -15.79
C ALA A 109 10.71 9.32 -14.60
N ILE A 110 9.41 9.24 -14.90
CA ILE A 110 8.33 9.13 -13.92
C ILE A 110 7.66 7.78 -14.12
N MET A 111 7.77 6.91 -13.12
CA MET A 111 7.20 5.56 -13.14
C MET A 111 6.15 5.43 -12.04
N THR A 112 4.93 5.05 -12.43
CA THR A 112 3.83 4.83 -11.49
C THR A 112 3.18 3.47 -11.76
N THR A 113 3.13 2.63 -10.72
CA THR A 113 2.34 1.39 -10.72
C THR A 113 1.44 1.31 -9.48
N THR A 114 0.26 0.69 -9.59
CA THR A 114 -0.57 0.40 -8.41
C THR A 114 -0.13 -0.91 -7.78
N VAL A 115 0.03 -1.96 -8.58
CA VAL A 115 0.48 -3.29 -8.13
C VAL A 115 1.61 -3.78 -9.03
N GLY A 116 2.82 -3.85 -8.51
CA GLY A 116 4.01 -4.33 -9.20
C GLY A 116 5.31 -3.73 -8.67
N ASP A 117 6.40 -4.44 -8.92
CA ASP A 117 7.75 -3.96 -8.63
C ASP A 117 8.15 -2.89 -9.62
N ILE A 118 8.90 -1.89 -9.16
CA ILE A 118 9.60 -0.94 -10.02
C ILE A 118 11.10 -1.16 -9.87
N ALA A 119 11.78 -1.41 -10.99
CA ALA A 119 13.23 -1.52 -11.06
C ALA A 119 13.80 -0.44 -11.99
N LEU A 120 14.89 0.18 -11.56
CA LEU A 120 15.64 1.16 -12.33
C LEU A 120 17.13 0.81 -12.28
N ASN A 121 17.77 0.71 -13.45
CA ASN A 121 19.19 0.44 -13.55
C ASN A 121 19.86 1.41 -14.55
N ASN A 122 21.05 1.91 -14.20
CA ASN A 122 21.97 2.60 -15.12
C ASN A 122 21.44 3.93 -15.71
N LEU A 123 20.61 4.66 -14.95
CA LEU A 123 20.06 5.95 -15.38
C LEU A 123 20.67 7.15 -14.67
N ILE A 124 20.79 8.25 -15.40
CA ILE A 124 21.36 9.53 -14.98
C ILE A 124 20.29 10.62 -15.13
N GLY A 125 20.04 11.38 -14.05
CA GLY A 125 19.11 12.50 -14.06
C GLY A 125 18.11 12.45 -12.91
N LYS A 126 16.90 12.97 -13.14
CA LYS A 126 15.84 13.02 -12.12
C LYS A 126 14.82 11.91 -12.33
N GLN A 127 14.69 11.04 -11.33
CA GLN A 127 13.84 9.85 -11.37
C GLN A 127 12.78 9.88 -10.28
N THR A 128 11.53 9.60 -10.64
CA THR A 128 10.41 9.46 -9.69
C THR A 128 9.78 8.09 -9.83
N LEU A 129 9.76 7.31 -8.74
CA LEU A 129 9.26 5.95 -8.69
C LEU A 129 8.14 5.85 -7.63
N ARG A 130 6.95 5.41 -8.04
CA ARG A 130 5.78 5.29 -7.14
C ARG A 130 5.07 3.95 -7.32
N THR A 131 5.03 3.15 -6.26
CA THR A 131 4.25 1.90 -6.20
C THR A 131 3.38 1.84 -4.94
N ALA A 132 2.14 1.39 -5.06
CA ALA A 132 1.31 1.12 -3.88
C ALA A 132 1.66 -0.26 -3.29
N VAL A 133 1.72 -1.31 -4.12
CA VAL A 133 2.05 -2.68 -3.71
C VAL A 133 3.15 -3.24 -4.60
N GLY A 134 4.38 -3.34 -4.09
CA GLY A 134 5.54 -3.88 -4.79
C GLY A 134 6.85 -3.24 -4.32
N ASP A 135 7.97 -3.89 -4.64
CA ASP A 135 9.30 -3.41 -4.26
C ASP A 135 9.80 -2.31 -5.21
N VAL A 136 10.62 -1.39 -4.68
CA VAL A 136 11.37 -0.41 -5.48
C VAL A 136 12.85 -0.78 -5.42
N LYS A 137 13.46 -1.00 -6.58
CA LYS A 137 14.87 -1.41 -6.71
C LYS A 137 15.61 -0.45 -7.63
N ILE A 138 16.75 0.08 -7.17
CA ILE A 138 17.49 1.14 -7.87
C ILE A 138 18.97 0.76 -7.87
N ALA A 139 19.56 0.64 -9.05
CA ALA A 139 20.95 0.23 -9.21
C ALA A 139 21.74 1.12 -10.18
N ASN A 140 23.03 1.31 -9.91
CA ASN A 140 24.01 1.93 -10.83
C ASN A 140 23.56 3.29 -11.39
N SER A 141 22.85 4.09 -10.58
CA SER A 141 22.23 5.34 -11.02
C SER A 141 22.83 6.58 -10.37
N ILE A 142 22.74 7.71 -11.08
CA ILE A 142 23.33 9.00 -10.69
C ILE A 142 22.27 10.11 -10.79
N GLY A 143 22.21 11.01 -9.80
CA GLY A 143 21.32 12.19 -9.83
C GLY A 143 20.25 12.22 -8.73
N GLU A 144 19.07 12.77 -9.03
CA GLU A 144 17.99 12.94 -8.04
C GLU A 144 16.97 11.81 -8.12
N ILE A 145 16.60 11.23 -6.98
CA ILE A 145 15.67 10.10 -6.92
C ILE A 145 14.57 10.34 -5.88
N GLN A 146 13.32 10.23 -6.29
CA GLN A 146 12.17 10.17 -5.37
C GLN A 146 11.52 8.79 -5.45
N GLY A 147 11.66 7.99 -4.40
CA GLY A 147 11.13 6.62 -4.32
C GLY A 147 10.03 6.50 -3.27
N LYS A 148 8.83 6.06 -3.67
CA LYS A 148 7.73 5.78 -2.74
C LYS A 148 7.16 4.38 -2.98
N ALA A 149 7.16 3.56 -1.94
CA ALA A 149 6.55 2.23 -1.93
C ALA A 149 5.58 2.13 -0.75
N SER A 150 4.27 1.95 -0.95
CA SER A 150 3.37 1.95 0.21
C SER A 150 3.53 0.71 1.08
N ALA A 151 3.63 -0.49 0.49
CA ALA A 151 3.75 -1.76 1.22
C ALA A 151 5.04 -2.56 0.94
N GLY A 152 5.86 -2.17 -0.04
CA GLY A 152 7.05 -2.94 -0.44
C GLY A 152 8.38 -2.41 0.09
N ASN A 153 9.44 -3.19 -0.13
CA ASN A 153 10.81 -2.89 0.26
C ASN A 153 11.45 -1.91 -0.72
N ILE A 154 12.44 -1.16 -0.24
CA ILE A 154 13.25 -0.26 -1.08
C ILE A 154 14.69 -0.74 -1.04
N LYS A 155 15.30 -0.94 -2.22
CA LYS A 155 16.70 -1.36 -2.37
C LYS A 155 17.46 -0.38 -3.24
N ILE A 156 18.59 0.12 -2.75
CA ILE A 156 19.52 0.98 -3.48
C ILE A 156 20.91 0.37 -3.46
N GLY A 157 21.55 0.30 -4.62
CA GLY A 157 22.85 -0.32 -4.79
C GLY A 157 23.72 0.40 -5.81
N ASN A 158 24.99 0.63 -5.50
CA ASN A 158 25.96 1.21 -6.43
C ASN A 158 25.55 2.58 -7.00
N CYS A 159 24.94 3.45 -6.18
CA CYS A 159 24.39 4.74 -6.64
C CYS A 159 25.19 5.96 -6.15
N ASP A 160 25.17 7.05 -6.92
CA ASP A 160 25.67 8.38 -6.53
C ASP A 160 24.54 9.40 -6.63
N ILE A 161 23.75 9.55 -5.56
CA ILE A 161 22.41 10.14 -5.65
C ILE A 161 22.06 11.08 -4.51
N LYS A 162 21.17 12.02 -4.81
CA LYS A 162 20.32 12.71 -3.84
C LYS A 162 18.94 12.06 -3.83
N ALA A 163 18.56 11.39 -2.75
CA ALA A 163 17.35 10.56 -2.72
C ALA A 163 16.41 10.84 -1.55
N ASP A 164 15.11 10.90 -1.84
CA ASP A 164 14.03 10.90 -0.85
C ASP A 164 13.22 9.60 -0.99
N LEU A 165 13.27 8.76 0.04
CA LEU A 165 12.72 7.41 0.04
C LEU A 165 11.68 7.25 1.16
N SER A 166 10.54 6.64 0.85
CA SER A 166 9.51 6.38 1.87
C SER A 166 8.74 5.08 1.65
N THR A 167 8.52 4.34 2.75
CA THR A 167 7.63 3.16 2.79
C THR A 167 6.82 3.07 4.07
N SER A 168 5.65 2.43 4.06
CA SER A 168 4.82 2.30 5.29
C SER A 168 5.16 1.07 6.12
N GLY A 169 5.90 0.09 5.59
CA GLY A 169 6.23 -1.13 6.33
C GLY A 169 7.38 -1.96 5.77
N GLY A 170 7.82 -1.69 4.54
CA GLY A 170 8.92 -2.44 3.93
C GLY A 170 10.27 -2.11 4.55
N ASN A 171 11.20 -3.06 4.41
CA ASN A 171 12.60 -2.87 4.78
C ASN A 171 13.30 -1.99 3.75
N VAL A 172 14.32 -1.26 4.20
CA VAL A 172 15.16 -0.43 3.33
C VAL A 172 16.59 -0.97 3.37
N LEU A 173 17.11 -1.29 2.20
CA LEU A 173 18.50 -1.73 1.99
C LEU A 173 19.24 -0.68 1.15
N ILE A 174 20.35 -0.16 1.65
CA ILE A 174 21.25 0.74 0.92
C ILE A 174 22.65 0.13 0.94
N GLN A 175 23.24 -0.10 -0.22
CA GLN A 175 24.55 -0.74 -0.35
C GLN A 175 25.46 0.01 -1.32
N ASN A 176 26.74 0.14 -0.99
CA ASN A 176 27.81 0.61 -1.88
C ASN A 176 27.46 1.94 -2.59
N SER A 177 26.87 2.89 -1.89
CA SER A 177 26.31 4.10 -2.49
C SER A 177 26.88 5.36 -1.85
N LYS A 178 26.77 6.50 -2.52
CA LYS A 178 27.22 7.79 -2.02
C LYS A 178 26.24 8.92 -2.37
N GLY A 179 26.38 10.06 -1.68
CA GLY A 179 25.55 11.26 -1.90
C GLY A 179 24.72 11.65 -0.67
N GLU A 180 23.48 12.08 -0.87
CA GLU A 180 22.57 12.54 0.18
C GLU A 180 21.25 11.74 0.15
N ILE A 181 20.99 10.91 1.16
CA ILE A 181 19.78 10.07 1.19
C ILE A 181 18.96 10.34 2.45
N ASN A 182 17.70 10.73 2.26
CA ASN A 182 16.68 10.78 3.29
C ASN A 182 15.75 9.58 3.12
N SER A 183 15.63 8.73 4.14
CA SER A 183 14.79 7.54 4.05
C SER A 183 13.94 7.31 5.29
N ASN A 184 12.64 7.08 5.09
CA ASN A 184 11.68 6.88 6.17
C ASN A 184 10.87 5.60 5.98
N THR A 185 10.65 4.85 7.06
CA THR A 185 9.70 3.73 7.11
C THR A 185 8.85 3.79 8.38
N SER A 186 7.63 3.22 8.39
CA SER A 186 6.86 3.17 9.65
C SER A 186 7.23 1.96 10.51
N GLY A 187 7.41 0.78 9.92
CA GLY A 187 7.70 -0.46 10.67
C GLY A 187 8.94 -1.25 10.22
N GLY A 188 9.47 -0.98 9.03
CA GLY A 188 10.55 -1.79 8.45
C GLY A 188 11.92 -1.54 9.08
N ASN A 189 12.82 -2.51 8.86
CA ASN A 189 14.22 -2.41 9.27
C ASN A 189 15.05 -1.67 8.23
N PHE A 190 16.11 -1.02 8.70
CA PHE A 190 17.16 -0.44 7.86
C PHE A 190 18.39 -1.33 7.88
N ARG A 191 18.92 -1.66 6.71
CA ARG A 191 20.23 -2.26 6.53
C ARG A 191 21.05 -1.38 5.58
N LEU A 192 22.14 -0.83 6.09
CA LEU A 192 22.97 0.16 5.40
C LEU A 192 24.40 -0.37 5.37
N GLU A 193 25.01 -0.46 4.19
CA GLU A 193 26.35 -1.01 4.04
C GLU A 193 27.16 -0.17 3.05
N ASN A 194 28.39 0.20 3.43
CA ASN A 194 29.34 0.89 2.55
C ASN A 194 28.73 2.17 1.94
N PHE A 195 28.42 3.16 2.78
CA PHE A 195 27.85 4.43 2.32
C PHE A 195 28.77 5.62 2.60
N SER A 196 28.86 6.57 1.66
CA SER A 196 29.61 7.81 1.84
C SER A 196 28.79 9.06 1.54
N GLY A 197 28.70 9.99 2.50
CA GLY A 197 28.00 11.27 2.33
C GLY A 197 27.03 11.57 3.48
N LYS A 198 25.84 12.10 3.16
CA LYS A 198 24.80 12.44 4.14
C LYS A 198 23.68 11.41 4.11
N LEU A 199 23.37 10.80 5.25
CA LEU A 199 22.34 9.77 5.34
C LEU A 199 21.45 10.02 6.56
N TYR A 200 20.18 10.30 6.29
CA TYR A 200 19.15 10.47 7.30
C TYR A 200 18.14 9.33 7.23
N THR A 201 17.94 8.62 8.34
CA THR A 201 17.05 7.46 8.40
C THR A 201 16.10 7.50 9.59
N LYS A 202 14.81 7.18 9.36
CA LYS A 202 13.79 7.16 10.42
C LYS A 202 12.88 5.95 10.30
N THR A 203 12.70 5.21 11.40
CA THR A 203 11.67 4.16 11.54
C THR A 203 10.86 4.34 12.82
N SER A 204 9.67 3.73 12.94
CA SER A 204 8.94 3.73 14.22
C SER A 204 9.24 2.47 15.03
N GLY A 205 9.18 1.28 14.43
CA GLY A 205 9.42 0.02 15.15
C GLY A 205 10.70 -0.73 14.78
N GLY A 206 11.27 -0.48 13.60
CA GLY A 206 12.32 -1.33 13.04
C GLY A 206 13.70 -1.12 13.66
N ASN A 207 14.55 -2.15 13.53
CA ASN A 207 15.96 -2.07 13.87
C ASN A 207 16.74 -1.38 12.75
N ILE A 208 17.82 -0.73 13.13
CA ILE A 208 18.72 -0.03 12.21
C ILE A 208 20.10 -0.66 12.35
N LYS A 209 20.56 -1.28 11.26
CA LYS A 209 21.91 -1.84 11.15
C LYS A 209 22.67 -1.07 10.09
N ALA A 210 23.81 -0.50 10.47
CA ALA A 210 24.68 0.23 9.57
C ALA A 210 26.11 -0.28 9.71
N PHE A 211 26.76 -0.52 8.57
CA PHE A 211 28.14 -1.00 8.49
C PHE A 211 28.94 -0.14 7.51
N ASN A 212 30.13 0.30 7.92
CA ASN A 212 31.07 1.06 7.09
C ASN A 212 30.42 2.31 6.46
N ILE A 213 30.03 3.25 7.33
CA ILE A 213 29.39 4.51 6.90
C ILE A 213 30.36 5.66 7.15
N SER A 214 30.62 6.46 6.12
CA SER A 214 31.47 7.65 6.19
C SER A 214 30.70 8.94 5.89
N GLY A 215 30.85 10.00 6.69
CA GLY A 215 30.20 11.30 6.47
C GLY A 215 29.24 11.70 7.59
N GLU A 216 28.07 12.24 7.24
CA GLU A 216 27.04 12.64 8.21
C GLU A 216 25.94 11.57 8.26
N PHE A 217 25.79 10.90 9.40
CA PHE A 217 24.78 9.87 9.60
C PHE A 217 23.85 10.23 10.75
N LYS A 218 22.56 10.41 10.44
CA LYS A 218 21.52 10.74 11.40
C LYS A 218 20.44 9.67 11.37
N THR A 219 20.13 9.10 12.52
CA THR A 219 19.19 7.98 12.57
C THR A 219 18.29 7.99 13.80
N PHE A 220 17.04 7.58 13.63
CA PHE A 220 16.03 7.56 14.68
C PHE A 220 15.12 6.33 14.57
N THR A 221 14.81 5.69 15.71
CA THR A 221 13.76 4.68 15.85
C THR A 221 12.96 4.87 17.14
N PHE A 222 11.65 4.58 17.22
CA PHE A 222 10.96 4.66 18.52
C PHE A 222 11.28 3.41 19.38
N GLY A 223 11.14 2.20 18.83
CA GLY A 223 11.27 0.95 19.60
C GLY A 223 12.48 0.07 19.26
N GLY A 224 13.10 0.26 18.09
CA GLY A 224 14.13 -0.65 17.59
C GLY A 224 15.52 -0.43 18.19
N ASN A 225 16.38 -1.43 18.05
CA ASN A 225 17.80 -1.32 18.37
C ASN A 225 18.56 -0.69 17.20
N ILE A 226 19.60 0.07 17.55
CA ILE A 226 20.51 0.69 16.59
C ILE A 226 21.89 0.04 16.76
N ARG A 227 22.39 -0.55 15.69
CA ARG A 227 23.71 -1.20 15.63
C ARG A 227 24.53 -0.59 14.51
N LEU A 228 25.62 0.08 14.89
CA LEU A 228 26.45 0.88 14.00
C LEU A 228 27.90 0.37 14.07
N GLU A 229 28.42 -0.12 12.95
CA GLU A 229 29.73 -0.76 12.85
C GLU A 229 30.62 0.01 11.88
N ASN A 230 31.90 0.16 12.25
CA ASN A 230 32.88 0.88 11.46
C ASN A 230 32.40 2.27 10.98
N MET A 231 32.00 3.13 11.92
CA MET A 231 31.45 4.45 11.62
C MET A 231 32.53 5.52 11.61
N ARG A 232 32.54 6.37 10.56
CA ARG A 232 33.48 7.49 10.42
C ARG A 232 32.77 8.80 10.10
N GLY A 233 32.84 9.80 10.97
CA GLY A 233 32.35 11.16 10.68
C GLY A 233 31.45 11.76 11.75
N ASN A 234 30.38 12.43 11.33
CA ASN A 234 29.39 13.07 12.19
C ASN A 234 28.20 12.12 12.40
N ILE A 235 27.97 11.64 13.62
CA ILE A 235 26.95 10.63 13.90
C ILE A 235 25.95 11.15 14.93
N SER A 236 24.65 11.04 14.62
CA SER A 236 23.57 11.18 15.60
C SER A 236 22.64 9.99 15.52
N ALA A 237 22.43 9.29 16.63
CA ALA A 237 21.53 8.14 16.69
C ALA A 237 20.67 8.22 17.95
N SER A 238 19.37 8.01 17.80
CA SER A 238 18.45 8.07 18.94
C SER A 238 17.35 7.02 18.88
N THR A 239 16.99 6.48 20.05
CA THR A 239 15.87 5.55 20.20
C THR A 239 15.09 5.80 21.49
N LYS A 240 13.78 5.50 21.56
CA LYS A 240 13.05 5.64 22.84
C LYS A 240 13.20 4.40 23.70
N GLY A 241 13.02 3.20 23.13
CA GLY A 241 13.05 1.94 23.88
C GLY A 241 14.27 1.04 23.65
N GLY A 242 14.99 1.20 22.54
CA GLY A 242 16.02 0.24 22.13
C GLY A 242 17.42 0.54 22.67
N ASN A 243 18.32 -0.43 22.48
CA ASN A 243 19.75 -0.25 22.76
C ASN A 243 20.47 0.38 21.57
N ILE A 244 21.54 1.13 21.85
CA ILE A 244 22.44 1.69 20.85
C ILE A 244 23.83 1.09 21.04
N ASN A 245 24.30 0.35 20.03
CA ASN A 245 25.68 -0.15 19.99
C ASN A 245 26.40 0.53 18.82
N ILE A 246 27.53 1.18 19.10
CA ILE A 246 28.36 1.82 18.07
C ILE A 246 29.83 1.43 18.19
N GLN A 247 30.46 1.19 17.05
CA GLN A 247 31.90 1.22 16.86
C GLN A 247 32.27 2.40 15.96
N ALA A 248 32.79 3.46 16.56
CA ALA A 248 33.28 4.63 15.86
C ALA A 248 34.79 4.50 15.62
N THR A 249 35.21 4.53 14.35
CA THR A 249 36.64 4.49 13.97
C THR A 249 37.26 5.88 13.89
N ALA A 250 36.48 6.90 13.56
CA ALA A 250 36.87 8.31 13.62
C ALA A 250 35.63 9.19 13.77
N ILE A 251 35.74 10.26 14.57
CA ILE A 251 34.65 11.20 14.81
C ILE A 251 35.11 12.56 14.27
N ASN A 252 34.31 13.23 13.45
CA ASN A 252 34.73 14.53 12.90
C ASN A 252 34.44 15.65 13.90
N GLU A 253 33.18 16.08 13.99
CA GLU A 253 32.76 17.16 14.90
C GLU A 253 31.97 16.61 16.08
N TYR A 254 31.06 15.65 15.85
CA TYR A 254 30.20 15.14 16.90
C TYR A 254 29.79 13.67 16.76
N LEU A 255 29.53 13.06 17.92
CA LEU A 255 28.88 11.78 18.11
C LEU A 255 27.81 11.94 19.20
N TRP A 256 26.53 11.93 18.83
CA TRP A 256 25.41 12.10 19.76
C TRP A 256 24.52 10.85 19.78
N LEU A 257 24.50 10.17 20.91
CA LEU A 257 23.70 8.97 21.12
C LEU A 257 22.72 9.19 22.27
N GLU A 258 21.44 8.93 22.03
CA GLU A 258 20.39 9.15 23.04
C GLU A 258 19.41 7.98 23.11
N THR A 259 19.11 7.50 24.32
CA THR A 259 18.03 6.53 24.55
C THR A 259 17.23 6.82 25.82
N SER A 260 15.92 6.58 25.80
CA SER A 260 15.08 6.79 27.00
C SER A 260 15.11 5.58 27.95
N GLY A 261 15.02 4.35 27.44
CA GLY A 261 14.99 3.13 28.28
C GLY A 261 16.12 2.13 28.02
N GLY A 262 16.89 2.27 26.95
CA GLY A 262 17.89 1.28 26.56
C GLY A 262 19.31 1.57 27.06
N ASN A 263 20.23 0.64 26.80
CA ASN A 263 21.64 0.82 27.10
C ASN A 263 22.40 1.39 25.90
N ILE A 264 23.47 2.14 26.17
CA ILE A 264 24.41 2.62 25.17
C ILE A 264 25.74 1.88 25.36
N LYS A 265 26.21 1.20 24.31
CA LYS A 265 27.57 0.66 24.23
C LYS A 265 28.32 1.39 23.12
N ALA A 266 29.37 2.10 23.47
CA ALA A 266 30.14 2.90 22.52
C ALA A 266 31.62 2.54 22.57
N GLN A 267 32.15 2.02 21.46
CA GLN A 267 33.58 1.91 21.24
C GLN A 267 34.05 3.18 20.54
N LEU A 268 34.94 3.92 21.21
CA LEU A 268 35.39 5.25 20.80
C LEU A 268 36.85 5.23 20.33
N PRO A 269 37.25 6.08 19.37
CA PRO A 269 38.64 6.20 18.93
C PRO A 269 39.46 6.99 19.95
N LEU A 270 39.85 6.34 21.05
CA LEU A 270 40.53 6.98 22.19
C LEU A 270 41.94 7.55 21.88
N SER A 271 42.48 7.31 20.69
CA SER A 271 43.69 7.98 20.20
C SER A 271 43.41 9.41 19.72
N GLN A 272 42.15 9.76 19.46
CA GLN A 272 41.72 11.10 19.07
C GLN A 272 41.48 11.99 20.30
N GLY A 273 41.59 13.31 20.13
CA GLY A 273 41.11 14.29 21.10
C GLY A 273 39.57 14.34 21.13
N LEU A 274 38.96 14.09 22.29
CA LEU A 274 37.50 13.99 22.45
C LEU A 274 37.02 14.82 23.64
N GLN A 275 35.87 15.47 23.48
CA GLN A 275 35.13 16.08 24.58
C GLN A 275 33.95 15.18 24.94
N ILE A 276 34.02 14.46 26.06
CA ILE A 276 33.06 13.42 26.43
C ILE A 276 32.07 13.95 27.48
N GLU A 277 30.79 13.80 27.20
CA GLU A 277 29.65 13.98 28.10
C GLU A 277 28.83 12.68 28.08
N ALA A 278 28.93 11.87 29.13
CA ALA A 278 28.20 10.61 29.26
C ALA A 278 27.35 10.61 30.53
N ASP A 279 26.06 10.31 30.37
CA ASP A 279 25.04 10.37 31.42
C ASP A 279 24.13 9.14 31.34
N GLY A 280 23.94 8.46 32.47
CA GLY A 280 22.92 7.43 32.61
C GLY A 280 22.92 6.76 33.98
N SER A 281 22.05 5.76 34.19
CA SER A 281 21.87 5.13 35.50
C SER A 281 23.16 4.54 36.07
N ASN A 282 24.03 4.04 35.18
CA ASN A 282 25.42 3.73 35.50
C ASN A 282 26.29 4.02 34.26
N VAL A 283 27.43 4.67 34.46
CA VAL A 283 28.38 4.99 33.40
C VAL A 283 29.70 4.29 33.70
N ARG A 284 30.11 3.36 32.82
CA ARG A 284 31.42 2.67 32.90
C ARG A 284 32.27 3.05 31.70
N ALA A 285 33.53 3.35 31.95
CA ALA A 285 34.54 3.60 30.94
C ALA A 285 35.87 2.93 31.33
N PRO A 286 36.69 2.49 30.36
CA PRO A 286 38.07 2.07 30.61
C PRO A 286 38.91 3.24 31.13
N ASP A 287 40.19 2.99 31.40
CA ASP A 287 41.15 4.06 31.65
C ASP A 287 41.28 4.92 30.40
N LEU A 288 40.86 6.18 30.53
CA LEU A 288 40.85 7.15 29.44
C LEU A 288 42.23 7.86 29.38
N PRO A 289 42.94 7.83 28.24
CA PRO A 289 44.27 8.41 28.13
C PRO A 289 44.22 9.94 28.25
N ASN A 290 45.13 10.52 29.04
CA ASN A 290 45.23 11.97 29.25
C ASN A 290 43.89 12.65 29.59
N PHE A 291 43.06 11.98 30.38
CA PHE A 291 41.73 12.49 30.72
C PHE A 291 41.81 13.64 31.73
N GLN A 292 41.13 14.75 31.43
CA GLN A 292 40.96 15.89 32.32
C GLN A 292 39.47 16.17 32.51
N GLY A 293 38.94 15.99 33.72
CA GLY A 293 37.53 16.22 34.00
C GLY A 293 37.03 15.55 35.25
N ASN A 294 35.71 15.44 35.37
CA ASN A 294 35.02 14.91 36.53
C ASN A 294 34.36 13.57 36.18
N ARG A 295 34.65 12.55 37.00
CA ARG A 295 34.08 11.21 36.90
C ARG A 295 33.35 10.89 38.19
N ARG A 296 32.03 10.72 38.11
CA ARG A 296 31.16 10.35 39.24
C ARG A 296 30.33 9.13 38.84
N SER A 297 29.70 8.50 39.83
CA SER A 297 28.77 7.39 39.54
C SER A 297 27.63 7.90 38.65
N GLY A 298 27.44 7.26 37.49
CA GLY A 298 26.39 7.65 36.53
C GLY A 298 26.72 8.85 35.64
N PHE A 299 27.90 9.48 35.76
CA PHE A 299 28.23 10.67 34.99
C PHE A 299 29.73 10.81 34.70
N ILE A 300 30.08 11.08 33.44
CA ILE A 300 31.44 11.42 33.01
C ILE A 300 31.38 12.70 32.18
N LEU A 301 32.14 13.71 32.59
CA LEU A 301 32.34 14.94 31.82
C LEU A 301 33.81 15.33 31.83
N GLY A 302 34.43 15.40 30.66
CA GLY A 302 35.83 15.80 30.55
C GLY A 302 36.39 15.69 29.14
N SER A 303 37.64 16.08 28.99
CA SER A 303 38.40 15.97 27.75
C SER A 303 39.35 14.77 27.79
N VAL A 304 39.57 14.15 26.64
CA VAL A 304 40.56 13.09 26.38
C VAL A 304 41.55 13.66 25.38
N ASN A 305 42.86 13.46 25.61
CA ASN A 305 43.95 13.96 24.74
C ASN A 305 43.84 15.46 24.35
N GLY A 306 43.51 16.34 25.30
CA GLY A 306 43.42 17.78 25.06
C GLY A 306 42.09 18.27 24.48
N GLY A 307 41.09 17.40 24.33
CA GLY A 307 39.76 17.75 23.81
C GLY A 307 39.67 17.70 22.28
N GLY A 308 38.48 17.97 21.72
CA GLY A 308 38.25 17.88 20.28
C GLY A 308 36.78 17.59 19.95
N ALA A 309 36.52 16.48 19.25
CA ALA A 309 35.18 16.13 18.80
C ALA A 309 34.22 15.89 19.97
N SER A 310 32.99 16.41 19.86
CA SER A 310 31.98 16.34 20.93
C SER A 310 31.28 14.98 20.96
N VAL A 311 31.46 14.23 22.04
CA VAL A 311 30.82 12.93 22.25
C VAL A 311 29.79 13.06 23.36
N LYS A 312 28.50 12.95 23.00
CA LYS A 312 27.38 12.97 23.95
C LYS A 312 26.69 11.61 23.97
N LEU A 313 26.66 10.96 25.13
CA LEU A 313 26.05 9.65 25.33
C LEU A 313 25.03 9.77 26.47
N LYS A 314 23.73 9.76 26.17
CA LYS A 314 22.68 9.94 27.17
C LYS A 314 21.71 8.77 27.21
N SER A 315 21.56 8.14 28.38
CA SER A 315 20.52 7.15 28.64
C SER A 315 19.74 7.52 29.89
N PHE A 316 18.42 7.77 29.77
CA PHE A 316 17.61 8.21 30.92
C PHE A 316 17.34 7.09 31.94
N GLY A 317 17.10 5.86 31.48
CA GLY A 317 16.77 4.70 32.34
C GLY A 317 17.72 3.51 32.21
N GLY A 318 18.78 3.63 31.41
CA GLY A 318 19.72 2.54 31.14
C GLY A 318 21.18 2.92 31.41
N ASN A 319 22.06 1.96 31.15
CA ASN A 319 23.50 2.12 31.41
C ASN A 319 24.24 2.61 30.16
N VAL A 320 25.30 3.37 30.38
CA VAL A 320 26.26 3.75 29.35
C VAL A 320 27.59 3.02 29.61
N ARG A 321 28.09 2.33 28.59
CA ARG A 321 29.40 1.68 28.63
C ARG A 321 30.26 2.15 27.45
N ILE A 322 31.38 2.76 27.78
CA ILE A 322 32.43 3.14 26.84
C ILE A 322 33.45 2.00 26.79
N TYR A 323 33.94 1.67 25.60
CA TYR A 323 34.94 0.64 25.35
C TYR A 323 36.14 1.21 24.60
N ALA A 324 37.32 0.63 24.86
CA ALA A 324 38.54 0.97 24.13
C ALA A 324 38.55 0.34 22.72
N PRO A 325 39.33 0.87 21.76
CA PRO A 325 39.35 0.39 20.36
C PRO A 325 39.66 -1.09 20.15
N LYS A 326 40.26 -1.79 21.13
CA LYS A 326 40.61 -3.22 21.07
C LYS A 326 39.59 -4.16 21.73
N ALA A 327 38.49 -3.65 22.28
CA ALA A 327 37.45 -4.50 22.86
C ALA A 327 36.50 -4.98 21.75
N GLU A 328 36.24 -6.30 21.69
CA GLU A 328 35.24 -6.88 20.78
C GLU A 328 33.83 -6.48 21.21
N LEU A 329 33.33 -5.35 20.70
CA LEU A 329 31.93 -4.94 20.89
C LEU A 329 30.96 -5.79 20.06
N PHE A 330 31.49 -6.36 18.98
CA PHE A 330 30.81 -7.20 18.00
C PHE A 330 31.73 -8.40 17.78
N PRO A 331 31.34 -9.63 18.18
CA PRO A 331 32.13 -10.81 17.82
C PRO A 331 32.19 -10.92 16.29
N ASN A 332 33.39 -11.18 15.77
CA ASN A 332 33.63 -11.39 14.34
C ASN A 332 32.81 -12.59 13.85
N VAL A 333 31.70 -12.32 13.17
CA VAL A 333 30.99 -13.30 12.33
C VAL A 333 31.39 -13.10 10.86
N GLU A 334 32.60 -12.59 10.63
CA GLU A 334 33.05 -12.13 9.30
C GLU A 334 33.61 -13.24 8.40
N ASP A 335 33.58 -14.51 8.85
CA ASP A 335 34.05 -15.65 8.05
C ASP A 335 32.97 -16.57 7.48
N GLU A 336 31.69 -16.45 7.86
CA GLU A 336 30.63 -17.33 7.30
C GLU A 336 29.94 -16.83 6.02
N LEU A 337 30.11 -15.55 5.64
CA LEU A 337 29.39 -14.96 4.50
C LEU A 337 30.24 -14.69 3.25
N LYS A 338 31.49 -15.13 3.22
CA LYS A 338 32.32 -15.18 1.98
C LYS A 338 31.94 -16.34 1.04
N LYS A 339 30.70 -16.84 1.08
CA LYS A 339 30.20 -17.70 0.00
C LYS A 339 29.72 -16.82 -1.14
N LYS A 340 30.42 -16.92 -2.28
CA LYS A 340 30.05 -16.41 -3.62
C LYS A 340 28.53 -16.46 -3.85
N GLN A 341 27.85 -15.38 -3.52
CA GLN A 341 26.44 -15.17 -3.84
C GLN A 341 26.41 -13.84 -4.58
N TYR A 342 26.09 -13.89 -5.87
CA TYR A 342 25.96 -12.69 -6.71
C TYR A 342 25.10 -11.64 -6.00
N SER A 343 25.60 -10.40 -5.93
CA SER A 343 24.85 -9.27 -5.37
C SER A 343 23.54 -9.12 -6.12
N TRP A 344 22.48 -8.64 -5.46
CA TRP A 344 21.22 -8.36 -6.16
C TRP A 344 21.39 -7.31 -7.26
N VAL A 345 22.42 -6.45 -7.14
CA VAL A 345 22.84 -5.52 -8.19
C VAL A 345 23.43 -6.26 -9.39
N ASP A 346 24.23 -7.31 -9.15
CA ASP A 346 24.78 -8.14 -10.23
C ASP A 346 23.67 -8.84 -11.01
N ARG A 347 22.61 -9.30 -10.31
CA ARG A 347 21.42 -9.86 -10.98
C ARG A 347 20.69 -8.86 -11.88
N MET A 348 20.72 -7.56 -11.56
CA MET A 348 20.20 -6.53 -12.47
C MET A 348 21.11 -6.28 -13.69
N ASN A 349 22.40 -6.60 -13.58
CA ASN A 349 23.36 -6.42 -14.67
C ASN A 349 23.44 -7.64 -15.60
N VAL A 350 23.14 -8.84 -15.10
CA VAL A 350 23.20 -10.11 -15.87
C VAL A 350 22.02 -10.27 -16.84
N GLU A 351 20.91 -9.53 -16.68
CA GLU A 351 19.82 -9.46 -17.66
C GLU A 351 20.13 -8.53 -18.86
N LYS A 352 21.38 -8.53 -19.35
CA LYS A 352 21.69 -8.02 -20.69
C LYS A 352 20.98 -8.91 -21.72
N ALA A 353 20.29 -8.29 -22.66
CA ALA A 353 19.54 -8.97 -23.72
C ALA A 353 20.39 -10.06 -24.40
N PRO A 354 19.82 -11.23 -24.73
CA PRO A 354 20.47 -12.14 -25.66
C PRO A 354 20.69 -11.39 -26.98
N ASP A 355 21.92 -11.39 -27.48
CA ASP A 355 22.25 -10.88 -28.81
C ASP A 355 21.33 -11.52 -29.85
N ALA A 356 20.48 -10.70 -30.47
CA ALA A 356 19.55 -11.10 -31.52
C ALA A 356 20.25 -11.48 -32.85
N SER A 357 21.58 -11.62 -32.87
CA SER A 357 22.37 -12.03 -34.04
C SER A 357 22.59 -13.54 -34.14
N SER A 358 22.12 -14.35 -33.19
CA SER A 358 22.50 -15.77 -33.09
C SER A 358 21.40 -16.79 -33.35
N ARG A 359 20.35 -16.47 -34.12
CA ARG A 359 19.42 -17.48 -34.68
C ARG A 359 18.96 -17.12 -36.10
N ALA A 360 19.84 -17.38 -37.06
CA ALA A 360 19.48 -17.56 -38.46
C ALA A 360 19.11 -19.03 -38.75
N SER A 361 18.28 -19.23 -39.77
CA SER A 361 17.66 -20.48 -40.28
C SER A 361 16.47 -20.97 -39.44
N VAL A 362 15.25 -21.04 -39.95
CA VAL A 362 14.80 -21.97 -41.01
C VAL A 362 13.67 -21.34 -41.83
N ASN A 363 13.73 -21.59 -43.14
CA ASN A 363 12.78 -21.20 -44.17
C ASN A 363 11.36 -21.74 -43.92
N GLU A 364 10.35 -20.97 -44.30
CA GLU A 364 9.25 -21.41 -45.18
C GLU A 364 8.41 -20.21 -45.61
N THR A 365 8.42 -19.92 -46.92
CA THR A 365 7.42 -19.11 -47.63
C THR A 365 6.40 -20.03 -48.30
N PRO A 366 5.13 -19.63 -48.36
CA PRO A 366 4.52 -19.31 -49.67
C PRO A 366 3.66 -18.02 -49.61
N THR A 367 4.01 -16.97 -50.37
CA THR A 367 3.46 -16.52 -51.68
C THR A 367 2.15 -15.70 -51.64
N PRO A 368 1.95 -14.78 -52.61
CA PRO A 368 1.44 -13.43 -52.38
C PRO A 368 0.00 -13.22 -52.85
N ILE A 369 -0.70 -12.23 -52.29
CA ILE A 369 -1.93 -11.69 -52.88
C ILE A 369 -1.87 -10.16 -52.93
N ALA A 370 -1.62 -9.71 -54.16
CA ALA A 370 -2.22 -8.62 -54.93
C ALA A 370 -2.50 -7.24 -54.30
N ASP A 371 -2.29 -6.28 -55.19
CA ASP A 371 -2.02 -4.86 -55.02
C ASP A 371 -3.29 -3.99 -55.14
N THR A 372 -3.12 -2.70 -54.77
CA THR A 372 -3.93 -1.50 -55.12
C THR A 372 -5.15 -1.09 -54.25
N PRO A 373 -5.53 0.20 -54.21
CA PRO A 373 -4.72 1.43 -54.18
C PRO A 373 -5.13 2.40 -53.03
N ARG A 374 -4.23 3.34 -52.72
CA ARG A 374 -4.53 4.53 -51.90
C ARG A 374 -5.68 5.35 -52.50
N PRO A 375 -6.42 6.09 -51.67
CA PRO A 375 -6.77 7.46 -52.00
C PRO A 375 -6.10 8.44 -51.04
N HIS A 376 -5.50 9.44 -51.67
CA HIS A 376 -5.04 10.67 -51.07
C HIS A 376 -6.18 11.44 -50.36
N TYR A 377 -5.77 12.24 -49.38
CA TYR A 377 -6.15 13.62 -49.08
C TYR A 377 -6.87 13.93 -47.76
N ARG A 378 -6.28 14.94 -47.10
CA ARG A 378 -6.78 15.87 -46.06
C ARG A 378 -6.58 15.53 -44.59
N GLU A 379 -5.43 15.96 -44.10
CA GLU A 379 -5.36 16.75 -42.87
C GLU A 379 -6.25 18.01 -42.97
N ARG A 380 -7.23 18.12 -42.07
CA ARG A 380 -7.50 19.32 -41.25
C ARG A 380 -8.70 19.06 -40.33
N ASN A 381 -8.59 19.57 -39.10
CA ASN A 381 -9.60 19.65 -38.03
C ASN A 381 -9.81 18.40 -37.17
N ASN A 382 -9.00 18.22 -36.11
CA ASN A 382 -9.33 17.29 -35.02
C ASN A 382 -9.16 17.82 -33.59
N SER A 383 -8.85 19.10 -33.36
CA SER A 383 -8.78 19.63 -31.97
C SER A 383 -10.16 19.75 -31.28
N PHE A 384 -11.26 19.72 -32.05
CA PHE A 384 -12.61 19.74 -31.49
C PHE A 384 -13.13 18.33 -31.12
N ARG A 385 -12.68 17.29 -31.83
CA ARG A 385 -13.17 15.90 -31.67
C ARG A 385 -12.68 15.22 -30.39
N THR A 386 -11.44 15.49 -29.95
CA THR A 386 -10.87 14.95 -28.70
C THR A 386 -11.50 15.57 -27.45
N SER A 387 -11.89 16.85 -27.50
CA SER A 387 -12.61 17.51 -26.40
C SER A 387 -14.04 16.98 -26.26
N PHE A 388 -14.71 16.70 -27.38
CA PHE A 388 -16.06 16.14 -27.41
C PHE A 388 -16.12 14.69 -26.88
N LYS A 389 -15.15 13.85 -27.26
CA LYS A 389 -15.06 12.44 -26.84
C LYS A 389 -14.85 12.31 -25.32
N ASN A 390 -14.02 13.17 -24.73
CA ASN A 390 -13.78 13.20 -23.29
C ASN A 390 -14.96 13.77 -22.48
N ALA A 391 -15.79 14.63 -23.09
CA ALA A 391 -17.02 15.13 -22.48
C ALA A 391 -18.13 14.05 -22.45
N ILE A 392 -18.22 13.22 -23.49
CA ILE A 392 -19.19 12.11 -23.60
C ILE A 392 -18.89 10.99 -22.59
N ASN A 393 -17.62 10.66 -22.38
CA ASN A 393 -17.20 9.61 -21.45
C ASN A 393 -17.46 9.92 -19.96
N ARG A 394 -17.99 11.11 -19.64
CA ARG A 394 -18.43 11.50 -18.29
C ARG A 394 -19.93 11.33 -18.05
N LEU A 395 -20.67 10.83 -19.04
CA LEU A 395 -22.13 10.73 -18.96
C LEU A 395 -22.56 9.41 -18.30
N ASN A 396 -23.32 9.52 -17.20
CA ASN A 396 -23.82 8.40 -16.40
C ASN A 396 -24.68 7.44 -17.25
N PRO A 397 -24.62 6.10 -17.07
CA PRO A 397 -25.45 5.15 -17.82
C PRO A 397 -26.96 5.39 -17.68
N GLN A 398 -27.44 5.97 -16.57
CA GLN A 398 -28.83 6.42 -16.44
C GLN A 398 -29.13 7.61 -17.37
N PHE A 399 -28.18 8.53 -17.54
CA PHE A 399 -28.30 9.60 -18.54
C PHE A 399 -28.33 9.01 -19.95
N VAL A 400 -27.48 8.03 -20.27
CA VAL A 400 -27.53 7.30 -21.54
C VAL A 400 -28.88 6.63 -21.73
N PHE A 401 -29.45 6.03 -20.69
CA PHE A 401 -30.79 5.44 -20.72
C PHE A 401 -31.90 6.47 -20.97
N TYR A 402 -31.90 7.63 -20.32
CA TYR A 402 -32.86 8.70 -20.60
C TYR A 402 -32.65 9.32 -21.99
N THR A 403 -31.42 9.39 -22.46
CA THR A 403 -31.08 9.84 -23.82
C THR A 403 -31.53 8.81 -24.85
N LEU A 404 -31.45 7.52 -24.53
CA LEU A 404 -31.96 6.41 -25.32
C LEU A 404 -33.49 6.40 -25.32
N LEU A 405 -34.14 6.64 -24.19
CA LEU A 405 -35.59 6.78 -24.06
C LEU A 405 -36.08 7.98 -24.89
N PHE A 406 -35.36 9.09 -24.84
CA PHE A 406 -35.62 10.26 -25.68
C PHE A 406 -35.40 9.95 -27.16
N ALA A 407 -34.33 9.25 -27.52
CA ALA A 407 -34.11 8.76 -28.89
C ALA A 407 -35.22 7.79 -29.32
N LEU A 408 -35.75 6.96 -28.41
CA LEU A 408 -36.91 6.09 -28.62
C LEU A 408 -38.20 6.87 -28.83
N PHE A 409 -38.44 7.95 -28.08
CA PHE A 409 -39.55 8.88 -28.32
C PHE A 409 -39.38 9.65 -29.62
N LEU A 410 -38.15 9.96 -30.02
CA LEU A 410 -37.81 10.62 -31.27
C LEU A 410 -37.95 9.63 -32.45
N ILE A 411 -37.61 8.37 -32.26
CA ILE A 411 -37.83 7.24 -33.19
C ILE A 411 -39.32 6.93 -33.29
N TYR A 412 -40.07 6.91 -32.19
CA TYR A 412 -41.52 6.70 -32.18
C TYR A 412 -42.22 7.86 -32.86
N GLY A 413 -41.78 9.09 -32.59
CA GLY A 413 -42.16 10.29 -33.34
C GLY A 413 -41.83 10.12 -34.82
N LEU A 414 -40.61 9.73 -35.17
CA LEU A 414 -40.16 9.46 -36.55
C LEU A 414 -40.96 8.34 -37.22
N ASN A 415 -41.43 7.35 -36.47
CA ASN A 415 -42.29 6.27 -36.95
C ASN A 415 -43.72 6.76 -37.16
N SER A 416 -44.25 7.61 -36.26
CA SER A 416 -45.51 8.34 -36.49
C SER A 416 -45.40 9.21 -37.74
N ILE A 417 -44.25 9.84 -37.95
CA ILE A 417 -43.91 10.64 -39.12
C ILE A 417 -43.82 9.76 -40.37
N LEU A 418 -43.23 8.56 -40.30
CA LEU A 418 -43.11 7.62 -41.41
C LEU A 418 -44.47 7.02 -41.78
N TYR A 419 -45.31 6.74 -40.77
CA TYR A 419 -46.71 6.35 -40.92
C TYR A 419 -47.50 7.46 -41.62
N PHE A 420 -47.41 8.71 -41.14
CA PHE A 420 -48.01 9.86 -41.81
C PHE A 420 -47.40 10.13 -43.20
N SER A 421 -46.13 9.77 -43.44
CA SER A 421 -45.45 9.88 -44.74
C SER A 421 -45.92 8.84 -45.74
N LEU A 422 -46.28 7.64 -45.28
CA LEU A 422 -46.91 6.58 -46.08
C LEU A 422 -48.36 6.93 -46.41
N GLU A 423 -49.11 7.53 -45.47
CA GLU A 423 -50.43 8.13 -45.71
C GLU A 423 -50.36 9.24 -46.80
N LEU A 424 -49.23 9.96 -46.85
CA LEU A 424 -48.90 11.02 -47.81
C LEU A 424 -48.51 10.53 -49.21
N LEU A 425 -48.05 9.28 -49.33
CA LEU A 425 -47.65 8.67 -50.61
C LEU A 425 -48.85 8.16 -51.41
N ASN A 426 -50.04 8.11 -50.80
CA ASN A 426 -51.34 8.02 -51.48
C ASN A 426 -52.12 9.34 -51.32
N PRO A 427 -51.72 10.43 -52.02
CA PRO A 427 -52.29 11.74 -51.77
C PRO A 427 -53.57 11.93 -52.58
N THR A 428 -54.70 12.09 -51.89
CA THR A 428 -55.87 12.75 -52.47
C THR A 428 -56.43 13.80 -51.52
N SER A 429 -55.67 14.85 -51.16
CA SER A 429 -56.18 16.15 -50.66
C SER A 429 -55.07 17.14 -50.23
N LEU A 430 -55.47 18.41 -50.06
CA LEU A 430 -54.80 19.58 -49.45
C LEU A 430 -54.20 19.33 -48.04
N GLU A 431 -54.48 18.20 -47.40
CA GLU A 431 -54.06 17.86 -46.03
C GLU A 431 -52.63 17.29 -45.97
N ALA A 432 -52.14 16.73 -47.08
CA ALA A 432 -50.80 16.15 -47.20
C ALA A 432 -49.67 17.20 -47.07
N GLU A 433 -49.84 18.39 -47.64
CA GLU A 433 -48.85 19.48 -47.55
C GLU A 433 -48.79 20.10 -46.14
N GLN A 434 -49.94 20.16 -45.44
CA GLN A 434 -50.03 20.66 -44.07
C GLN A 434 -49.24 19.77 -43.09
N ASN A 435 -49.38 18.44 -43.24
CA ASN A 435 -48.72 17.48 -42.36
C ASN A 435 -47.18 17.49 -42.50
N LYS A 436 -46.65 17.66 -43.72
CA LYS A 436 -45.19 17.76 -43.92
C LYS A 436 -44.60 19.03 -43.29
N ALA A 437 -45.31 20.16 -43.29
CA ALA A 437 -44.82 21.39 -42.71
C ALA A 437 -44.80 21.36 -41.17
N VAL A 438 -45.83 20.77 -40.55
CA VAL A 438 -45.88 20.51 -39.10
C VAL A 438 -44.76 19.56 -38.66
N PHE A 439 -44.48 18.53 -39.46
CA PHE A 439 -43.38 17.62 -39.21
C PHE A 439 -42.02 18.34 -39.17
N LEU A 440 -41.70 19.11 -40.22
CA LEU A 440 -40.41 19.79 -40.33
C LEU A 440 -40.18 20.80 -39.19
N ALA A 441 -41.24 21.44 -38.74
CA ALA A 441 -41.22 22.36 -37.60
C ALA A 441 -40.96 21.65 -36.26
N ASN A 442 -41.58 20.49 -36.03
CA ASN A 442 -41.36 19.71 -34.82
C ASN A 442 -39.93 19.14 -34.76
N LEU A 443 -39.41 18.65 -35.89
CA LEU A 443 -38.04 18.15 -36.01
C LEU A 443 -37.00 19.24 -35.67
N THR A 444 -37.15 20.41 -36.29
CA THR A 444 -36.24 21.54 -36.10
C THR A 444 -36.32 22.12 -34.68
N THR A 445 -37.52 22.16 -34.08
CA THR A 445 -37.73 22.57 -32.68
C THR A 445 -37.04 21.62 -31.71
N GLY A 446 -37.23 20.30 -31.86
CA GLY A 446 -36.60 19.29 -31.02
C GLY A 446 -35.07 19.32 -31.09
N PHE A 447 -34.52 19.43 -32.31
CA PHE A 447 -33.07 19.53 -32.51
C PHE A 447 -32.47 20.80 -31.87
N SER A 448 -33.20 21.91 -31.94
CA SER A 448 -32.79 23.18 -31.35
C SER A 448 -32.76 23.14 -29.82
N CYS A 449 -33.76 22.51 -29.19
CA CYS A 449 -33.77 22.29 -27.75
C CYS A 449 -32.63 21.39 -27.29
N PHE A 450 -32.31 20.33 -28.04
CA PHE A 450 -31.18 19.45 -27.74
C PHE A 450 -29.84 20.19 -27.81
N ILE A 451 -29.60 20.95 -28.87
CA ILE A 451 -28.38 21.77 -29.02
C ILE A 451 -28.28 22.81 -27.90
N SER A 452 -29.38 23.48 -27.59
CA SER A 452 -29.45 24.49 -26.53
C SER A 452 -29.06 23.92 -25.17
N LEU A 453 -29.64 22.77 -24.80
CA LEU A 453 -29.30 22.06 -23.57
C LEU A 453 -27.84 21.59 -23.54
N MET A 454 -27.30 21.08 -24.64
CA MET A 454 -25.90 20.64 -24.71
C MET A 454 -24.92 21.80 -24.56
N ILE A 455 -25.15 22.92 -25.25
CA ILE A 455 -24.32 24.13 -25.10
C ILE A 455 -24.39 24.63 -23.65
N PHE A 456 -25.59 24.62 -23.06
CA PHE A 456 -25.77 25.05 -21.68
C PHE A 456 -24.98 24.20 -20.68
N ILE A 457 -25.10 22.87 -20.74
CA ILE A 457 -24.39 21.94 -19.85
C ILE A 457 -22.87 22.03 -20.04
N LEU A 458 -22.39 22.06 -21.30
CA LEU A 458 -20.96 22.02 -21.59
C LEU A 458 -20.24 23.36 -21.30
N PHE A 459 -20.92 24.48 -21.47
CA PHE A 459 -20.25 25.79 -21.51
C PHE A 459 -20.75 26.80 -20.49
N ILE A 460 -22.06 26.86 -20.23
CA ILE A 460 -22.68 27.93 -19.42
C ILE A 460 -22.78 27.51 -17.96
N GLU A 461 -23.14 26.25 -17.68
CA GLU A 461 -23.40 25.76 -16.33
C GLU A 461 -22.19 25.92 -15.40
N ARG A 462 -20.98 25.75 -15.93
CA ARG A 462 -19.70 25.88 -15.20
C ARG A 462 -19.45 27.26 -14.61
N PHE A 463 -20.09 28.31 -15.13
CA PHE A 463 -19.92 29.69 -14.66
C PHE A 463 -20.97 30.10 -13.63
N LEU A 464 -21.98 29.26 -13.36
CA LEU A 464 -23.11 29.60 -12.51
C LEU A 464 -23.03 28.88 -11.17
N MET A 465 -22.86 29.65 -10.09
CA MET A 465 -22.75 29.10 -8.73
C MET A 465 -24.10 28.82 -8.06
N LYS A 466 -25.17 29.56 -8.40
CA LYS A 466 -26.50 29.40 -7.79
C LYS A 466 -27.40 28.52 -8.65
N ASN A 467 -28.09 27.56 -8.02
CA ASN A 467 -28.94 26.59 -8.73
C ASN A 467 -30.16 27.25 -9.41
N TRP A 468 -30.85 28.19 -8.75
CA TRP A 468 -32.01 28.86 -9.33
C TRP A 468 -31.67 29.69 -10.59
N SER A 469 -30.50 30.35 -10.62
CA SER A 469 -30.07 31.11 -11.81
C SER A 469 -29.81 30.23 -13.02
N LYS A 470 -29.47 28.95 -12.83
CA LYS A 470 -29.24 28.01 -13.95
C LYS A 470 -30.54 27.76 -14.72
N TYR A 471 -31.66 27.54 -14.03
CA TYR A 471 -32.95 27.34 -14.68
C TYR A 471 -33.44 28.59 -15.42
N ILE A 472 -33.31 29.77 -14.80
CA ILE A 472 -33.70 31.04 -15.44
C ILE A 472 -32.90 31.28 -16.72
N ILE A 473 -31.58 31.10 -16.67
CA ILE A 473 -30.70 31.31 -17.83
C ILE A 473 -30.93 30.24 -18.90
N LEU A 474 -31.19 28.99 -18.52
CA LEU A 474 -31.54 27.91 -19.45
C LEU A 474 -32.84 28.20 -20.19
N ILE A 475 -33.87 28.71 -19.50
CA ILE A 475 -35.14 29.13 -20.09
C ILE A 475 -34.90 30.28 -21.10
N VAL A 476 -34.20 31.34 -20.69
CA VAL A 476 -33.91 32.49 -21.56
C VAL A 476 -33.10 32.06 -22.79
N PHE A 477 -32.08 31.22 -22.60
CA PHE A 477 -31.25 30.73 -23.68
C PHE A 477 -32.04 29.86 -24.66
N THR A 478 -32.88 28.94 -24.15
CA THR A 478 -33.78 28.11 -24.96
C THR A 478 -34.76 28.97 -25.76
N TYR A 479 -35.33 30.01 -25.14
CA TYR A 479 -36.20 30.97 -25.81
C TYR A 479 -35.51 31.66 -26.99
N CYS A 480 -34.30 32.18 -26.76
CA CYS A 480 -33.52 32.85 -27.80
C CYS A 480 -33.22 31.89 -28.96
N THR A 481 -32.79 30.66 -28.67
CA THR A 481 -32.51 29.65 -29.72
C THR A 481 -33.75 29.30 -30.53
N LEU A 482 -34.90 29.10 -29.89
CA LEU A 482 -36.16 28.81 -30.57
C LEU A 482 -36.64 29.98 -31.43
N THR A 483 -36.50 31.20 -30.94
CA THR A 483 -36.88 32.41 -31.68
C THR A 483 -36.01 32.59 -32.92
N LEU A 484 -34.70 32.35 -32.80
CA LEU A 484 -33.75 32.45 -33.90
C LEU A 484 -34.03 31.42 -34.99
N VAL A 485 -34.36 30.18 -34.61
CA VAL A 485 -34.77 29.11 -35.53
C VAL A 485 -36.08 29.47 -36.24
N ARG A 486 -37.05 30.06 -35.55
CA ARG A 486 -38.29 30.53 -36.18
C ARG A 486 -38.07 31.69 -37.15
N LEU A 487 -37.16 32.61 -36.83
CA LEU A 487 -36.76 33.67 -37.75
C LEU A 487 -36.10 33.10 -39.01
N PHE A 488 -35.25 32.09 -38.85
CA PHE A 488 -34.62 31.38 -39.96
C PHE A 488 -35.64 30.66 -40.85
N GLN A 489 -36.60 29.95 -40.26
CA GLN A 489 -37.73 29.34 -40.98
C GLN A 489 -38.55 30.38 -41.75
N LYS A 490 -38.80 31.56 -41.15
CA LYS A 490 -39.51 32.66 -41.80
C LYS A 490 -38.72 33.28 -42.96
N ALA A 491 -37.39 33.35 -42.84
CA ALA A 491 -36.53 33.81 -43.91
C ALA A 491 -36.50 32.82 -45.08
N LEU A 492 -36.44 31.52 -44.80
CA LEU A 492 -36.55 30.45 -45.82
C LEU A 492 -37.86 30.54 -46.60
N TYR A 493 -38.97 30.82 -45.91
CA TYR A 493 -40.27 31.05 -46.55
C TYR A 493 -40.24 32.18 -47.60
N LEU A 494 -39.53 33.27 -47.33
CA LEU A 494 -39.48 34.45 -48.21
C LEU A 494 -38.60 34.24 -49.46
N VAL A 495 -37.73 33.22 -49.44
CA VAL A 495 -36.77 32.92 -50.52
C VAL A 495 -37.31 31.86 -51.50
N GLU A 496 -38.36 31.13 -51.12
CA GLU A 496 -38.90 30.04 -51.93
C GLU A 496 -39.78 30.57 -53.08
N ASN A 497 -39.32 30.40 -54.33
CA ASN A 497 -39.88 30.99 -55.56
C ASN A 497 -41.33 30.55 -55.93
N ASP A 498 -41.89 29.55 -55.26
CA ASP A 498 -43.17 28.91 -55.63
C ASP A 498 -44.40 29.48 -54.88
N GLY A 499 -44.29 30.74 -54.42
CA GLY A 499 -45.32 31.42 -53.62
C GLY A 499 -45.48 30.87 -52.20
N GLY A 500 -44.55 30.02 -51.75
CA GLY A 500 -44.48 29.49 -50.38
C GLY A 500 -45.70 28.67 -49.95
N LYS A 501 -46.30 27.85 -50.83
CA LYS A 501 -47.47 26.98 -50.51
C LYS A 501 -47.28 26.11 -49.25
N TYR A 502 -46.05 25.62 -49.01
CA TYR A 502 -45.68 24.86 -47.82
C TYR A 502 -45.80 25.65 -46.52
N TRP A 503 -45.11 26.78 -46.50
CA TRP A 503 -44.97 27.61 -45.32
C TRP A 503 -46.20 28.49 -45.09
N THR A 504 -46.94 28.90 -46.12
CA THR A 504 -48.22 29.60 -45.98
C THR A 504 -49.22 28.76 -45.17
N HIS A 505 -49.27 27.45 -45.36
CA HIS A 505 -50.12 26.56 -44.58
C HIS A 505 -49.61 26.33 -43.14
N TYR A 506 -48.30 26.17 -42.96
CA TYR A 506 -47.69 26.14 -41.62
C TYR A 506 -47.96 27.43 -40.85
N TRP A 507 -47.72 28.59 -41.47
CA TRP A 507 -48.03 29.89 -40.91
C TRP A 507 -49.53 30.11 -40.78
N ARG A 508 -50.41 29.46 -41.56
CA ARG A 508 -51.88 29.53 -41.37
C ARG A 508 -52.36 28.74 -40.14
N ILE A 509 -51.69 27.64 -39.82
CA ILE A 509 -51.94 26.84 -38.61
C ILE A 509 -51.31 27.52 -37.39
N MET A 510 -50.19 28.21 -37.58
CA MET A 510 -49.46 28.95 -36.54
C MET A 510 -49.84 30.43 -36.42
N SER A 511 -50.61 30.99 -37.36
CA SER A 511 -51.00 32.40 -37.37
C SER A 511 -52.15 32.64 -36.42
N VAL A 512 -52.03 33.78 -35.74
CA VAL A 512 -53.08 34.37 -34.94
C VAL A 512 -54.24 34.71 -35.88
N LYS A 513 -55.39 34.03 -35.76
CA LYS A 513 -56.66 34.62 -36.21
C LYS A 513 -56.99 35.74 -35.24
N TYR A 514 -56.89 36.98 -35.69
CA TYR A 514 -57.51 38.11 -35.00
C TYR A 514 -59.03 37.99 -35.20
N ASN A 515 -59.70 37.29 -34.27
CA ASN A 515 -61.14 37.48 -34.08
C ASN A 515 -61.30 38.44 -32.90
N GLU A 516 -62.14 39.47 -33.08
CA GLU A 516 -62.25 40.68 -32.24
C GLU A 516 -62.57 40.45 -30.75
N THR A 517 -62.68 39.23 -30.24
CA THR A 517 -63.12 38.97 -28.86
C THR A 517 -62.38 37.86 -28.11
N SER A 518 -61.39 37.16 -28.68
CA SER A 518 -60.56 36.23 -27.88
C SER A 518 -59.24 35.85 -28.55
N ILE A 519 -58.14 36.07 -27.83
CA ILE A 519 -56.79 35.65 -28.21
C ILE A 519 -56.63 34.16 -27.83
N SER A 520 -57.05 33.23 -28.69
CA SER A 520 -56.69 31.81 -28.53
C SER A 520 -55.30 31.55 -29.13
N ASN A 521 -54.25 31.86 -28.37
CA ASN A 521 -52.85 31.69 -28.80
C ASN A 521 -52.40 30.23 -28.75
N HIS A 522 -52.59 29.47 -29.84
CA HIS A 522 -51.94 28.15 -29.97
C HIS A 522 -50.40 28.25 -30.03
N SER A 523 -49.86 29.41 -30.46
CA SER A 523 -48.42 29.65 -30.64
C SER A 523 -47.60 29.70 -29.34
N THR A 524 -48.20 30.07 -28.20
CA THR A 524 -47.52 30.18 -26.90
C THR A 524 -47.30 28.80 -26.27
N LEU A 525 -48.26 27.88 -26.39
CA LEU A 525 -48.13 26.50 -25.90
C LEU A 525 -46.97 25.75 -26.57
N TYR A 526 -46.75 25.97 -27.87
CA TYR A 526 -45.65 25.37 -28.63
C TYR A 526 -44.25 25.86 -28.21
N ILE A 527 -44.14 27.01 -27.51
CA ILE A 527 -42.87 27.51 -26.99
C ILE A 527 -42.67 27.08 -25.53
N LEU A 528 -43.76 26.96 -24.77
CA LEU A 528 -43.72 26.66 -23.34
C LEU A 528 -43.39 25.19 -23.05
N ILE A 529 -43.95 24.25 -23.82
CA ILE A 529 -43.74 22.80 -23.62
C ILE A 529 -42.25 22.41 -23.75
N PRO A 530 -41.51 22.83 -24.79
CA PRO A 530 -40.09 22.51 -24.91
C PRO A 530 -39.23 23.10 -23.77
N MET A 531 -39.58 24.28 -23.25
CA MET A 531 -38.87 24.89 -22.12
C MET A 531 -39.02 24.08 -20.84
N ILE A 532 -40.25 23.62 -20.55
CA ILE A 532 -40.51 22.75 -19.39
C ILE A 532 -39.75 21.44 -19.53
N ALA A 533 -39.77 20.82 -20.71
CA ALA A 533 -39.05 19.58 -20.99
C ALA A 533 -37.54 19.71 -20.75
N VAL A 534 -36.92 20.79 -21.25
CA VAL A 534 -35.49 21.08 -21.07
C VAL A 534 -35.14 21.27 -19.58
N CYS A 535 -36.00 21.94 -18.80
CA CYS A 535 -35.81 22.08 -17.35
C CYS A 535 -35.90 20.75 -16.58
N ILE A 536 -36.86 19.88 -16.93
CA ILE A 536 -37.01 18.56 -16.30
C ILE A 536 -35.78 17.69 -16.58
N ILE A 537 -35.26 17.71 -17.81
CA ILE A 537 -34.07 16.94 -18.19
C ILE A 537 -32.84 17.47 -17.42
N PHE A 538 -32.67 18.78 -17.35
CA PHE A 538 -31.58 19.41 -16.60
C PHE A 538 -31.65 19.07 -15.10
N TYR A 539 -32.84 19.07 -14.50
CA TYR A 539 -33.04 18.67 -13.10
C TYR A 539 -32.60 17.22 -12.83
N ASN A 540 -33.02 16.28 -13.70
CA ASN A 540 -32.63 14.88 -13.56
C ASN A 540 -31.11 14.68 -13.74
N TRP A 541 -30.50 15.41 -14.67
CA TRP A 541 -29.04 15.41 -14.86
C TRP A 541 -28.30 15.91 -13.61
N GLN A 542 -28.76 17.02 -13.02
CA GLN A 542 -28.14 17.58 -11.83
C GLN A 542 -28.26 16.64 -10.61
N ARG A 543 -29.44 16.01 -10.45
CA ARG A 543 -29.68 15.02 -9.39
C ARG A 543 -28.77 13.80 -9.52
N SER A 544 -28.58 13.28 -10.72
CA SER A 544 -27.70 12.12 -10.98
C SER A 544 -26.27 12.37 -10.49
N LYS A 545 -25.71 13.56 -10.78
CA LYS A 545 -24.36 13.97 -10.38
C LYS A 545 -24.20 14.05 -8.86
N ASP A 546 -25.20 14.55 -8.16
CA ASP A 546 -25.18 14.67 -6.69
C ASP A 546 -25.26 13.31 -5.99
N LEU A 547 -26.02 12.36 -6.57
CA LEU A 547 -26.09 10.99 -6.09
C LEU A 547 -24.76 10.24 -6.26
N ASP A 548 -24.13 10.34 -7.43
CA ASP A 548 -22.84 9.69 -7.69
C ASP A 548 -21.75 10.16 -6.71
N ARG A 549 -21.74 11.47 -6.39
CA ARG A 549 -20.80 12.01 -5.39
C ARG A 549 -21.03 11.43 -4.00
N LYS A 550 -22.29 11.32 -3.56
CA LYS A 550 -22.64 10.76 -2.25
C LYS A 550 -22.29 9.27 -2.15
N ILE A 551 -22.53 8.51 -3.21
CA ILE A 551 -22.19 7.08 -3.27
C ILE A 551 -20.67 6.90 -3.17
N SER A 552 -19.90 7.68 -3.93
CA SER A 552 -18.43 7.60 -3.88
C SER A 552 -17.86 8.00 -2.50
N GLU A 553 -18.46 8.99 -1.84
CA GLU A 553 -18.10 9.35 -0.46
C GLU A 553 -18.40 8.22 0.53
N GLN A 554 -19.54 7.53 0.40
CA GLN A 554 -19.92 6.40 1.24
C GLN A 554 -19.02 5.18 1.01
N GLU A 555 -18.71 4.85 -0.24
CA GLU A 555 -17.76 3.78 -0.58
C GLU A 555 -16.38 4.04 0.02
N TYR A 556 -15.91 5.28 -0.05
CA TYR A 556 -14.64 5.68 0.55
C TYR A 556 -14.65 5.50 2.08
N GLN A 557 -15.74 5.90 2.75
CA GLN A 557 -15.89 5.72 4.20
C GLN A 557 -15.92 4.24 4.58
N LEU A 558 -16.65 3.41 3.84
CA LEU A 558 -16.75 1.97 4.07
C LEU A 558 -15.38 1.29 3.91
N LEU A 559 -14.66 1.61 2.84
CA LEU A 559 -13.31 1.09 2.59
C LEU A 559 -12.35 1.47 3.73
N ASN A 560 -12.45 2.70 4.23
CA ASN A 560 -11.61 3.15 5.33
C ASN A 560 -11.95 2.44 6.65
N LEU A 561 -13.22 2.17 6.92
CA LEU A 561 -13.68 1.35 8.04
C LEU A 561 -13.18 -0.09 7.96
N GLU A 562 -13.28 -0.73 6.79
CA GLU A 562 -12.76 -2.09 6.57
C GLU A 562 -11.24 -2.15 6.78
N LYS A 563 -10.52 -1.14 6.31
CA LYS A 563 -9.08 -1.01 6.53
C LYS A 563 -8.73 -0.88 8.01
N LEU A 564 -9.45 -0.05 8.75
CA LEU A 564 -9.26 0.12 10.19
C LEU A 564 -9.58 -1.17 10.96
N LYS A 565 -10.67 -1.86 10.60
CA LYS A 565 -11.04 -3.16 11.16
C LYS A 565 -9.96 -4.20 10.92
N THR A 566 -9.47 -4.31 9.68
CA THR A 566 -8.41 -5.26 9.32
C THR A 566 -7.11 -4.96 10.07
N LYS A 567 -6.73 -3.69 10.18
CA LYS A 567 -5.57 -3.26 10.97
C LYS A 567 -5.72 -3.59 12.45
N ALA A 568 -6.90 -3.39 13.03
CA ALA A 568 -7.18 -3.77 14.41
C ALA A 568 -7.09 -5.29 14.62
N GLN A 569 -7.62 -6.08 13.69
CA GLN A 569 -7.52 -7.55 13.73
C GLN A 569 -6.07 -8.03 13.62
N LEU A 570 -5.26 -7.42 12.74
CA LEU A 570 -3.84 -7.73 12.59
C LEU A 570 -3.06 -7.37 13.86
N ASN A 571 -3.27 -6.17 14.41
CA ASN A 571 -2.67 -5.75 15.67
C ASN A 571 -3.06 -6.68 16.83
N ALA A 572 -4.31 -7.16 16.87
CA ALA A 572 -4.78 -8.11 17.88
C ALA A 572 -4.12 -9.48 17.72
N LEU A 573 -3.83 -9.91 16.49
CA LEU A 573 -3.10 -11.14 16.20
C LEU A 573 -1.61 -11.02 16.58
N GLU A 574 -0.97 -9.92 16.23
CA GLU A 574 0.42 -9.60 16.62
C GLU A 574 0.57 -9.54 18.15
N ALA A 575 -0.40 -8.95 18.86
CA ALA A 575 -0.39 -8.88 20.32
C ALA A 575 -0.54 -10.25 21.00
N ARG A 576 -1.13 -11.25 20.32
CA ARG A 576 -1.33 -12.61 20.86
C ARG A 576 -0.08 -13.49 20.79
N ILE A 577 0.97 -13.07 20.07
CA ILE A 577 2.21 -13.83 19.92
C ILE A 577 3.33 -13.06 20.61
N ASN A 578 4.07 -13.70 21.52
CA ASN A 578 5.27 -13.08 22.11
C ASN A 578 6.41 -13.10 21.08
N PRO A 579 6.80 -11.96 20.48
CA PRO A 579 7.77 -11.97 19.39
C PRO A 579 9.15 -12.44 19.86
N HIS A 580 9.50 -12.13 21.11
CA HIS A 580 10.77 -12.53 21.71
C HIS A 580 10.87 -14.06 21.89
N PHE A 581 9.80 -14.71 22.36
CA PHE A 581 9.74 -16.17 22.45
C PHE A 581 9.90 -16.83 21.07
N LEU A 582 9.22 -16.30 20.05
CA LEU A 582 9.31 -16.81 18.69
C LEU A 582 10.73 -16.69 18.11
N TYR A 583 11.35 -15.51 18.21
CA TYR A 583 12.72 -15.31 17.72
C TYR A 583 13.72 -16.24 18.43
N ASN A 584 13.59 -16.41 19.75
CA ASN A 584 14.47 -17.29 20.51
C ASN A 584 14.29 -18.76 20.12
N SER A 585 13.05 -19.19 19.90
CA SER A 585 12.74 -20.55 19.47
C SER A 585 13.33 -20.83 18.08
N LEU A 586 13.17 -19.92 17.12
CA LEU A 586 13.74 -20.05 15.77
C LEU A 586 15.27 -20.05 15.75
N ASN A 587 15.90 -19.21 16.58
CA ASN A 587 17.36 -19.21 16.71
C ASN A 587 17.88 -20.53 17.31
N SER A 588 17.17 -21.07 18.30
CA SER A 588 17.53 -22.36 18.92
C SER A 588 17.40 -23.50 17.92
N ILE A 589 16.31 -23.53 17.12
CA ILE A 589 16.17 -24.46 15.99
C ILE A 589 17.34 -24.31 15.02
N THR A 590 17.71 -23.07 14.66
CA THR A 590 18.82 -22.81 13.72
C THR A 590 20.16 -23.36 14.25
N GLY A 591 20.43 -23.23 15.54
CA GLY A 591 21.61 -23.82 16.17
C GLY A 591 21.57 -25.35 16.22
N LEU A 592 20.41 -25.93 16.54
CA LEU A 592 20.23 -27.37 16.65
C LEU A 592 20.26 -28.10 15.29
N ILE A 593 19.92 -27.45 14.17
CA ILE A 593 19.89 -28.08 12.83
C ILE A 593 21.21 -28.80 12.48
N HIS A 594 22.36 -28.28 12.92
CA HIS A 594 23.66 -28.89 12.65
C HIS A 594 24.20 -29.72 13.82
N GLU A 595 23.80 -29.44 15.06
CA GLU A 595 24.28 -30.13 16.26
C GLU A 595 23.46 -31.39 16.62
N ASP A 596 22.13 -31.28 16.54
CA ASP A 596 21.16 -32.32 16.92
C ASP A 596 19.86 -32.14 16.11
N PRO A 597 19.82 -32.66 14.85
CA PRO A 597 18.69 -32.49 13.95
C PRO A 597 17.36 -33.03 14.50
N ASP A 598 17.41 -34.11 15.27
CA ASP A 598 16.23 -34.74 15.86
C ASP A 598 15.60 -33.82 16.92
N LYS A 599 16.42 -33.17 17.76
CA LYS A 599 15.93 -32.13 18.68
C LYS A 599 15.40 -30.89 17.95
N ALA A 600 16.02 -30.50 16.83
CA ALA A 600 15.54 -29.39 16.02
C ALA A 600 14.15 -29.68 15.42
N GLU A 601 13.93 -30.92 14.97
CA GLU A 601 12.64 -31.39 14.47
C GLU A 601 11.58 -31.41 15.58
N ASP A 602 11.88 -31.99 16.75
CA ASP A 602 10.93 -31.99 17.88
C ASP A 602 10.60 -30.55 18.32
N MET A 603 11.59 -29.67 18.44
CA MET A 603 11.37 -28.25 18.76
C MET A 603 10.43 -27.57 17.75
N THR A 604 10.58 -27.89 16.47
CA THR A 604 9.72 -27.38 15.39
C THR A 604 8.28 -27.90 15.53
N ILE A 605 8.11 -29.18 15.87
CA ILE A 605 6.80 -29.80 16.11
C ILE A 605 6.11 -29.17 17.32
N GLN A 606 6.82 -29.01 18.45
CA GLN A 606 6.27 -28.38 19.66
C GLN A 606 5.87 -26.93 19.39
N LEU A 607 6.70 -26.18 18.64
CA LEU A 607 6.41 -24.81 18.24
C LEU A 607 5.15 -24.72 17.36
N SER A 608 5.00 -25.64 16.40
CA SER A 608 3.79 -25.75 15.56
C SER A 608 2.53 -26.05 16.38
N LYS A 609 2.60 -26.97 17.35
CA LYS A 609 1.50 -27.28 18.28
C LYS A 609 1.08 -26.05 19.08
N LEU A 610 2.04 -25.33 19.66
CA LEU A 610 1.78 -24.12 20.43
C LEU A 610 1.16 -23.00 19.57
N PHE A 611 1.61 -22.83 18.33
CA PHE A 611 1.03 -21.86 17.39
C PHE A 611 -0.39 -22.22 16.98
N ARG A 612 -0.66 -23.49 16.66
CA ARG A 612 -2.02 -23.95 16.36
C ARG A 612 -2.94 -23.73 17.57
N ALA A 613 -2.45 -24.00 18.77
CA ALA A 613 -3.18 -23.75 20.00
C ALA A 613 -3.43 -22.25 20.25
N THR A 614 -2.53 -21.35 19.86
CA THR A 614 -2.67 -19.88 20.07
C THR A 614 -3.51 -19.19 18.98
N THR A 615 -3.39 -19.65 17.73
CA THR A 615 -3.99 -19.03 16.54
C THR A 615 -5.25 -19.72 16.04
N GLY A 616 -5.52 -20.93 16.51
CA GLY A 616 -6.71 -21.70 16.12
C GLY A 616 -8.00 -20.95 16.44
N ARG A 617 -8.86 -20.77 15.42
CA ARG A 617 -10.27 -20.41 15.58
C ARG A 617 -10.98 -21.59 16.26
N SER A 618 -11.01 -21.58 17.59
CA SER A 618 -12.01 -22.34 18.33
C SER A 618 -12.99 -21.32 18.91
N ASP A 619 -14.27 -21.41 18.51
CA ASP A 619 -15.37 -20.64 19.11
C ASP A 619 -15.69 -21.09 20.55
N LYS A 620 -14.83 -21.92 21.15
CA LYS A 620 -14.94 -22.41 22.51
C LYS A 620 -14.10 -21.54 23.44
N SER A 621 -14.75 -20.88 24.41
CA SER A 621 -14.12 -20.08 25.46
C SER A 621 -13.39 -20.90 26.54
N TYR A 622 -13.47 -22.23 26.45
CA TYR A 622 -13.02 -23.18 27.47
C TYR A 622 -12.16 -24.29 26.86
N HIS A 623 -11.19 -24.76 27.64
CA HIS A 623 -10.36 -25.93 27.39
C HIS A 623 -10.53 -26.92 28.55
N THR A 624 -10.38 -28.21 28.29
CA THR A 624 -10.15 -29.19 29.36
C THR A 624 -8.80 -28.93 30.04
N ILE A 625 -8.64 -29.37 31.29
CA ILE A 625 -7.34 -29.30 31.98
C ILE A 625 -6.27 -30.04 31.17
N ALA A 626 -6.62 -31.18 30.54
CA ALA A 626 -5.72 -31.89 29.64
C ALA A 626 -5.24 -31.03 28.46
N GLU A 627 -6.14 -30.30 27.79
CA GLU A 627 -5.80 -29.41 26.67
C GLU A 627 -4.89 -28.25 27.12
N GLU A 628 -5.15 -27.62 28.27
CA GLU A 628 -4.26 -26.58 28.80
C GLU A 628 -2.89 -27.13 29.20
N LEU A 629 -2.84 -28.34 29.78
CA LEU A 629 -1.58 -29.00 30.12
C LEU A 629 -0.76 -29.36 28.89
N ASP A 630 -1.37 -29.75 27.78
CA ASP A 630 -0.66 -30.04 26.54
C ASP A 630 -0.01 -28.78 25.94
N ILE A 631 -0.67 -27.63 26.08
CA ILE A 631 -0.10 -26.31 25.72
C ILE A 631 1.08 -26.00 26.63
N VAL A 632 0.92 -26.16 27.95
CA VAL A 632 1.98 -25.93 28.94
C VAL A 632 3.19 -26.86 28.72
N LYS A 633 2.96 -28.14 28.45
CA LYS A 633 4.01 -29.12 28.12
C LYS A 633 4.77 -28.71 26.86
N SER A 634 4.06 -28.32 25.80
CA SER A 634 4.69 -27.87 24.56
C SER A 634 5.57 -26.64 24.83
N TYR A 635 5.08 -25.66 25.59
CA TYR A 635 5.84 -24.47 25.98
C TYR A 635 7.09 -24.80 26.82
N LEU A 636 6.94 -25.61 27.86
CA LEU A 636 8.05 -26.01 28.74
C LEU A 636 9.10 -26.86 28.01
N SER A 637 8.68 -27.71 27.07
CA SER A 637 9.60 -28.51 26.24
C SER A 637 10.47 -27.60 25.37
N ILE A 638 9.88 -26.58 24.75
CA ILE A 638 10.62 -25.59 23.93
C ILE A 638 11.63 -24.82 24.80
N GLU A 639 11.21 -24.33 25.98
CA GLU A 639 12.12 -23.62 26.88
C GLU A 639 13.19 -24.56 27.46
N GLN A 640 12.88 -25.83 27.72
CA GLN A 640 13.87 -26.81 28.19
C GLN A 640 14.93 -27.08 27.13
N MET A 641 14.54 -27.26 25.86
CA MET A 641 15.50 -27.39 24.76
C MET A 641 16.41 -26.16 24.64
N ARG A 642 15.88 -24.97 24.93
CA ARG A 642 16.63 -23.70 24.89
C ARG A 642 17.57 -23.51 26.09
N PHE A 643 17.14 -23.89 27.29
CA PHE A 643 17.93 -23.75 28.52
C PHE A 643 18.81 -24.98 28.80
N GLY A 644 18.65 -26.06 28.05
CA GLY A 644 19.34 -27.33 28.25
C GLY A 644 19.07 -27.90 29.65
N ASP A 645 20.11 -28.48 30.26
CA ASP A 645 20.03 -29.08 31.59
C ASP A 645 19.70 -28.08 32.72
N ARG A 646 19.74 -26.77 32.42
CA ARG A 646 19.45 -25.72 33.40
C ARG A 646 17.98 -25.61 33.74
N LEU A 647 17.06 -26.13 32.94
CA LEU A 647 15.62 -26.13 33.26
C LEU A 647 15.13 -27.55 33.50
N LYS A 648 14.64 -27.79 34.72
CA LYS A 648 13.91 -29.01 35.07
C LYS A 648 12.47 -28.64 35.39
N TYR A 649 11.54 -29.44 34.90
CA TYR A 649 10.13 -29.25 35.24
C TYR A 649 9.45 -30.58 35.56
N SER A 650 8.43 -30.51 36.42
CA SER A 650 7.54 -31.61 36.76
C SER A 650 6.08 -31.15 36.62
N ILE A 651 5.23 -32.05 36.14
CA ILE A 651 3.78 -31.82 36.03
C ILE A 651 3.08 -32.99 36.71
N HIS A 652 2.34 -32.69 37.77
CA HIS A 652 1.53 -33.64 38.52
C HIS A 652 0.05 -33.28 38.40
N LEU A 653 -0.73 -34.19 37.84
CA LEU A 653 -2.18 -34.09 37.73
C LEU A 653 -2.82 -35.21 38.54
N GLU A 654 -3.70 -34.86 39.49
CA GLU A 654 -4.51 -35.83 40.19
C GLU A 654 -5.52 -36.50 39.24
N SER A 655 -5.65 -37.83 39.34
CA SER A 655 -6.48 -38.62 38.42
C SER A 655 -7.96 -38.24 38.50
N GLY A 656 -8.61 -38.12 37.34
CA GLY A 656 -10.04 -37.79 37.24
C GLY A 656 -10.33 -36.30 37.01
N LEU A 657 -9.31 -35.46 36.93
CA LEU A 657 -9.44 -34.02 36.67
C LEU A 657 -9.23 -33.64 35.19
N GLU A 658 -8.82 -34.59 34.33
CA GLU A 658 -8.37 -34.34 32.95
C GLU A 658 -9.42 -33.60 32.10
N ASN A 659 -10.69 -33.98 32.26
CA ASN A 659 -11.80 -33.52 31.44
C ASN A 659 -12.54 -32.30 32.02
N ILE A 660 -12.11 -31.77 33.18
CA ILE A 660 -12.70 -30.57 33.76
C ILE A 660 -12.40 -29.40 32.84
N LYS A 661 -13.44 -28.63 32.50
CA LYS A 661 -13.31 -27.46 31.63
C LYS A 661 -12.95 -26.22 32.46
N ILE A 662 -11.94 -25.51 31.98
CA ILE A 662 -11.44 -24.25 32.54
C ILE A 662 -11.33 -23.19 31.43
N PRO A 663 -11.24 -21.89 31.78
CA PRO A 663 -11.07 -20.84 30.81
C PRO A 663 -9.76 -21.06 30.05
N ARG A 664 -9.83 -20.88 28.74
CA ARG A 664 -8.65 -21.02 27.88
C ARG A 664 -7.54 -20.04 28.27
N PHE A 665 -6.29 -20.51 28.17
CA PHE A 665 -5.07 -19.81 28.56
C PHE A 665 -5.10 -19.33 30.02
N LEU A 666 -5.41 -20.25 30.93
CA LEU A 666 -5.33 -20.00 32.37
C LEU A 666 -3.92 -20.32 32.90
N LEU A 667 -3.35 -21.46 32.49
CA LEU A 667 -2.08 -21.96 33.03
C LEU A 667 -0.86 -21.41 32.31
N GLN A 668 -0.92 -21.35 30.97
CA GLN A 668 0.20 -20.88 30.15
C GLN A 668 0.79 -19.54 30.62
N PRO A 669 0.01 -18.46 30.86
CA PRO A 669 0.59 -17.16 31.21
C PRO A 669 1.35 -17.18 32.56
N ILE A 670 0.99 -18.08 33.47
CA ILE A 670 1.64 -18.22 34.78
C ILE A 670 2.95 -18.96 34.64
N VAL A 671 2.96 -20.03 33.84
CA VAL A 671 4.19 -20.76 33.51
C VAL A 671 5.16 -19.85 32.73
N GLU A 672 4.65 -19.04 31.81
CA GLU A 672 5.46 -18.00 31.14
C GLU A 672 6.06 -17.01 32.13
N ASN A 673 5.29 -16.58 33.14
CA ASN A 673 5.75 -15.69 34.19
C ASN A 673 6.86 -16.33 35.04
N ALA A 674 6.71 -17.61 35.39
CA ALA A 674 7.72 -18.38 36.12
C ALA A 674 9.06 -18.45 35.35
N ILE A 675 9.02 -18.70 34.04
CA ILE A 675 10.22 -18.71 33.20
C ILE A 675 10.84 -17.32 33.04
N LYS A 676 10.03 -16.31 32.67
CA LYS A 676 10.53 -14.96 32.32
C LYS A 676 11.03 -14.19 33.53
N HIS A 677 10.30 -14.26 34.64
CA HIS A 677 10.58 -13.43 35.82
C HIS A 677 11.24 -14.21 36.96
N GLY A 678 11.15 -15.55 36.94
CA GLY A 678 11.85 -16.45 37.86
C GLY A 678 13.13 -17.00 37.24
N ILE A 679 13.01 -18.03 36.41
CA ILE A 679 14.15 -18.83 35.92
C ILE A 679 15.17 -18.00 35.13
N SER A 680 14.73 -17.06 34.30
CA SER A 680 15.62 -16.21 33.50
C SER A 680 16.51 -15.27 34.33
N LYS A 681 16.23 -15.11 35.63
CA LYS A 681 17.00 -14.24 36.54
C LYS A 681 18.00 -14.98 37.42
N ILE A 682 17.96 -16.31 37.43
CA ILE A 682 18.88 -17.13 38.21
C ILE A 682 19.93 -17.77 37.29
N THR A 683 21.16 -17.88 37.78
CA THR A 683 22.27 -18.54 37.07
C THR A 683 22.30 -20.05 37.33
N GLU A 684 21.68 -20.50 38.40
CA GLU A 684 21.58 -21.90 38.83
C GLU A 684 20.51 -22.68 38.04
N HIS A 685 20.27 -23.94 38.44
CA HIS A 685 19.24 -24.79 37.85
C HIS A 685 17.85 -24.25 38.21
N GLY A 686 17.06 -23.93 37.19
CA GLY A 686 15.66 -23.57 37.31
C GLY A 686 14.77 -24.79 37.48
N ILE A 687 13.89 -24.73 38.46
CA ILE A 687 12.89 -25.77 38.75
C ILE A 687 11.51 -25.15 38.60
N ILE A 688 10.65 -25.79 37.80
CA ILE A 688 9.22 -25.46 37.72
C ILE A 688 8.41 -26.69 38.07
N ASP A 689 7.58 -26.60 39.09
CA ASP A 689 6.68 -27.68 39.49
C ASP A 689 5.22 -27.23 39.31
N VAL A 690 4.48 -27.93 38.46
CA VAL A 690 3.06 -27.69 38.19
C VAL A 690 2.25 -28.80 38.85
N ARG A 691 1.46 -28.47 39.87
CA ARG A 691 0.57 -29.42 40.54
C ARG A 691 -0.88 -29.01 40.37
N ILE A 692 -1.71 -29.99 40.04
CA ILE A 692 -3.15 -29.82 39.90
C ILE A 692 -3.84 -30.85 40.77
N THR A 693 -4.52 -30.39 41.81
CA THR A 693 -5.16 -31.23 42.84
C THR A 693 -6.59 -30.77 43.08
N LYS A 694 -7.42 -31.68 43.60
CA LYS A 694 -8.78 -31.39 44.04
C LYS A 694 -8.78 -31.10 45.53
N GLU A 695 -9.28 -29.93 45.90
CA GLU A 695 -9.48 -29.51 47.29
C GLU A 695 -10.98 -29.25 47.51
N ASN A 696 -11.68 -30.21 48.12
CA ASN A 696 -13.13 -30.16 48.31
C ASN A 696 -13.89 -29.96 46.97
N ASN A 697 -14.55 -28.81 46.81
CA ASN A 697 -15.29 -28.42 45.60
C ASN A 697 -14.47 -27.53 44.64
N LEU A 698 -13.17 -27.36 44.90
CA LEU A 698 -12.27 -26.54 44.09
C LEU A 698 -11.18 -27.41 43.45
N VAL A 699 -10.73 -27.01 42.26
CA VAL A 699 -9.48 -27.46 41.66
C VAL A 699 -8.42 -26.41 41.94
N ALA A 700 -7.33 -26.82 42.58
CA ALA A 700 -6.17 -25.99 42.86
C ALA A 700 -5.09 -26.22 41.79
N PHE A 701 -4.68 -25.15 41.12
CA PHE A 701 -3.55 -25.10 40.20
C PHE A 701 -2.41 -24.38 40.88
N GLN A 702 -1.34 -25.12 41.19
CA GLN A 702 -0.16 -24.61 41.87
C GLN A 702 1.02 -24.63 40.90
N ILE A 703 1.62 -23.46 40.68
CA ILE A 703 2.83 -23.33 39.87
C ILE A 703 3.93 -22.80 40.80
N HIS A 704 4.92 -23.66 41.07
CA HIS A 704 6.06 -23.34 41.91
C HIS A 704 7.30 -23.08 41.04
N ASP A 705 8.07 -22.06 41.40
CA ASP A 705 9.39 -21.82 40.85
C ASP A 705 10.42 -21.43 41.92
N ASN A 706 11.69 -21.75 41.67
CA ASN A 706 12.81 -21.37 42.52
C ASN A 706 13.46 -20.03 42.14
N GLY A 707 12.72 -19.17 41.44
CA GLY A 707 13.15 -17.81 41.13
C GLY A 707 13.08 -16.87 42.35
N PRO A 708 13.56 -15.62 42.22
CA PRO A 708 13.50 -14.65 43.30
C PRO A 708 12.06 -14.35 43.74
N ALA A 709 11.86 -14.21 45.05
CA ALA A 709 10.56 -13.92 45.67
C ALA A 709 9.89 -12.66 45.08
N PHE A 710 8.56 -12.63 45.10
CA PHE A 710 7.80 -11.43 44.76
C PHE A 710 8.06 -10.35 45.82
N LYS A 711 8.36 -9.11 45.39
CA LYS A 711 8.45 -7.95 46.29
C LYS A 711 7.07 -7.64 46.89
N GLU A 712 7.04 -7.21 48.15
CA GLU A 712 5.81 -6.92 48.94
C GLU A 712 4.89 -5.85 48.29
N ASP A 713 5.43 -4.96 47.46
CA ASP A 713 4.70 -3.87 46.78
C ASP A 713 4.18 -4.22 45.36
N LEU A 714 4.28 -5.47 44.91
CA LEU A 714 3.85 -5.84 43.57
C LEU A 714 2.31 -5.96 43.49
N SER A 715 1.66 -4.85 43.17
CA SER A 715 0.44 -4.90 42.36
C SER A 715 0.79 -5.64 41.07
N GLY A 716 0.29 -6.88 40.95
CA GLY A 716 0.72 -7.85 39.93
C GLY A 716 0.82 -7.23 38.53
N GLY A 717 1.93 -7.51 37.84
CA GLY A 717 2.13 -7.07 36.46
C GLY A 717 0.93 -7.43 35.58
N TYR A 718 0.76 -6.74 34.45
CA TYR A 718 -0.40 -6.83 33.55
C TYR A 718 -0.93 -8.27 33.29
N GLY A 719 -0.05 -9.28 33.25
CA GLY A 719 -0.44 -10.69 33.08
C GLY A 719 -1.21 -11.31 34.25
N LEU A 720 -0.78 -11.09 35.50
CA LEU A 720 -1.47 -11.62 36.68
C LEU A 720 -2.78 -10.88 36.95
N ARG A 721 -2.80 -9.57 36.70
CA ARG A 721 -4.03 -8.76 36.77
C ARG A 721 -5.05 -9.22 35.73
N SER A 722 -4.63 -9.49 34.50
CA SER A 722 -5.51 -10.02 33.45
C SER A 722 -6.09 -11.40 33.78
N ILE A 723 -5.35 -12.25 34.51
CA ILE A 723 -5.87 -13.53 35.00
C ILE A 723 -6.87 -13.32 36.13
N SER A 724 -6.55 -12.43 37.09
CA SER A 724 -7.48 -12.07 38.17
C SER A 724 -8.79 -11.51 37.62
N ASP A 725 -8.73 -10.57 36.67
CA ASP A 725 -9.91 -9.98 36.03
C ASP A 725 -10.73 -11.04 35.27
N LYS A 726 -10.04 -11.98 34.57
CA LYS A 726 -10.69 -13.10 33.87
C LYS A 726 -11.38 -14.05 34.83
N LEU A 727 -10.74 -14.40 35.94
CA LEU A 727 -11.30 -15.27 36.98
C LEU A 727 -12.52 -14.61 37.64
N GLN A 728 -12.43 -13.32 37.96
CA GLN A 728 -13.54 -12.56 38.51
C GLN A 728 -14.73 -12.46 37.55
N LEU A 729 -14.47 -12.31 36.24
CA LEU A 729 -15.54 -12.24 35.23
C LEU A 729 -16.29 -13.57 35.07
N ILE A 730 -15.58 -14.70 35.17
CA ILE A 730 -16.15 -16.03 34.88
C ILE A 730 -16.73 -16.69 36.13
N TYR A 731 -16.04 -16.57 37.26
CA TYR A 731 -16.37 -17.28 38.51
C TYR A 731 -16.78 -16.33 39.65
N GLY A 732 -16.79 -15.01 39.43
CA GLY A 732 -17.13 -14.05 40.48
C GLY A 732 -16.18 -14.14 41.67
N ASN A 733 -16.75 -14.32 42.87
CA ASN A 733 -15.99 -14.46 44.11
C ASN A 733 -15.61 -15.92 44.43
N ASP A 734 -16.01 -16.89 43.60
CA ASP A 734 -15.80 -18.32 43.85
C ASP A 734 -14.43 -18.82 43.35
N ALA A 735 -13.67 -17.97 42.65
CA ALA A 735 -12.29 -18.24 42.26
C ALA A 735 -11.32 -17.31 42.97
N HIS A 736 -10.15 -17.83 43.32
CA HIS A 736 -9.12 -17.10 44.04
C HIS A 736 -7.77 -17.26 43.37
N LEU A 737 -7.02 -16.16 43.27
CA LEU A 737 -5.61 -16.14 42.88
C LEU A 737 -4.82 -15.70 44.11
N GLN A 738 -3.92 -16.55 44.57
CA GLN A 738 -3.05 -16.29 45.70
C GLN A 738 -1.58 -16.38 45.26
N ILE A 739 -0.77 -15.49 45.82
CA ILE A 739 0.67 -15.47 45.63
C ILE A 739 1.30 -15.77 46.98
N GLU A 740 2.19 -16.76 47.05
CA GLU A 740 2.92 -17.09 48.27
C GLU A 740 4.43 -17.09 48.01
N ASN A 741 5.17 -16.48 48.92
CA ASN A 741 6.63 -16.49 48.97
C ASN A 741 7.08 -17.31 50.20
N ASN A 742 6.92 -18.63 50.15
CA ASN A 742 7.46 -19.52 51.19
C ASN A 742 8.93 -19.86 50.84
N ASP A 743 9.41 -21.07 51.17
CA ASP A 743 10.75 -21.57 50.74
C ASP A 743 10.95 -21.51 49.21
N TYR A 744 9.85 -21.53 48.45
CA TYR A 744 9.80 -21.31 47.01
C TYR A 744 8.66 -20.34 46.65
N LYS A 745 8.81 -19.68 45.51
CA LYS A 745 7.79 -18.79 44.95
C LYS A 745 6.67 -19.61 44.33
N SER A 746 5.41 -19.33 44.71
CA SER A 746 4.26 -20.05 44.17
C SER A 746 3.10 -19.13 43.80
N ILE A 747 2.42 -19.50 42.72
CA ILE A 747 1.14 -18.92 42.31
C ILE A 747 0.10 -20.03 42.39
N ILE A 748 -0.97 -19.78 43.16
CA ILE A 748 -2.04 -20.73 43.40
C ILE A 748 -3.33 -20.14 42.83
N ILE A 749 -3.97 -20.85 41.90
CA ILE A 749 -5.34 -20.56 41.44
C ILE A 749 -6.27 -21.64 41.99
N LYS A 750 -7.39 -21.23 42.58
CA LYS A 750 -8.48 -22.14 42.92
C LYS A 750 -9.72 -21.78 42.10
N VAL A 751 -10.31 -22.76 41.41
CA VAL A 751 -11.57 -22.60 40.65
C VAL A 751 -12.56 -23.70 41.03
N PRO A 752 -13.87 -23.44 40.98
CA PRO A 752 -14.89 -24.45 41.29
C PRO A 752 -14.96 -25.58 40.26
N VAL A 753 -15.19 -26.81 40.73
CA VAL A 753 -15.33 -28.04 39.92
C VAL A 753 -16.63 -28.04 39.10
N GLU A 754 -17.70 -27.42 39.63
CA GLU A 754 -19.05 -27.41 39.04
C GLU A 754 -19.50 -25.98 38.69
N THR A 755 -19.23 -25.50 37.48
CA THR A 755 -19.94 -24.30 36.98
C THR A 755 -19.90 -24.11 35.46
N LEU A 756 -20.16 -25.16 34.67
CA LEU A 756 -20.23 -24.99 33.20
C LEU A 756 -21.53 -25.40 32.51
N ASP A 757 -22.54 -25.84 33.26
CA ASP A 757 -23.92 -25.98 32.76
C ASP A 757 -24.80 -24.73 32.99
N LYS A 758 -24.27 -23.67 33.61
CA LYS A 758 -25.03 -22.41 33.86
C LYS A 758 -24.76 -21.29 32.84
N MET A 759 -23.98 -21.51 31.78
CA MET A 759 -23.55 -20.46 30.85
C MET A 759 -23.79 -20.78 29.36
N SER A 760 -24.89 -21.46 29.04
CA SER A 760 -25.45 -21.48 27.67
C SER A 760 -26.52 -20.38 27.52
N VAL A 761 -26.08 -19.12 27.39
CA VAL A 761 -26.87 -18.01 26.82
C VAL A 761 -26.00 -17.20 25.90
#